data_AF-A0A8S1IXX3-F1
#
_entry.id   AF-A0A8S1IXX3-F1
#
_cell.length_a   1.000
_cell.length_b   1.000
_cell.length_c   1.000
_cell.angle_alpha   90.00
_cell.angle_beta   90.00
_cell.angle_gamma   90.00
#
_symmetry.space_group_name_H-M   'P 1'
#
loop_
_entity.id
_entity.type
_entity.pdbx_description
1 polymer ?
#
loop_
_entity_poly.entity_id
_entity_poly.type
_entity_poly.pdbx_seq_one_letter_code
_entity_poly.pdbx_strand_id
1 'polypeptide(L)'
;MSSRVLVSRTPTRPMTETEVGQAGTSIQRGVRGGEGRLLSFLQLNCRRSETTWALTHQEIVDKGSAVDVLLIQDPPRSVALGRTGLPGFRLVVARGTDSTHPLAAILLRDSMRFKTVQPFGPRIAAAELLGPSGSTVIVSAYIRHTWGEGLEELRRAVVWAQSRSPRMVLGMDANGHSPFWGPEDVRTNAVGQAVEELIMLHNLEVINDPDAPPSFVSDRGDKSWIDVTLATRSAASGLADWRVDQDFFSGSDHRAIRFSVAHSPISNRVYRCKDWSGVDWPQFSAAVARECRARGVQRASDHDGSTDARSSSREEIREEADRLTTILTEVLQGAIEEHVPEKRVCWASKPWWSPHLTELRRRMKHLRNRADRLDTDHDRGLYCRACKEFTREVKKRILKPRRRIQVADLQTDEEQWAVEDSDKASVLQARFFPRAPSSQEFRDRTATRRAEIDAWLATEWGDFPLIQESEVRRRILEMRAVSAPGADGILAKCLQECSDSITPVLQAIFNGLIRSDDVLIWDIVSSTEGTPGRVQAALDFIADWSEEWGLIFDAAKCKALDVTLRRRVEPIHLTMGGRTIPKVDEIKYLGVWIDSRLTWRKHLEVTCNACLQRLRVIRKLCATHWGLHPTVVSTLVGATVFPRLWYGAVAWGSVVRTQARLDMLDRVLWMSAIITLGLLRTTSTVKAIAACGWLPADLHIRYVILQFVLRQRVYGRTSLGIEDDDGGCSRTPRCSTAALARRELRALRRAHPQVVEGLERVDRACFWIRPPWEAPPQIPCDFLARDEAQDRIDSCMEAGGGVCIFTDGSVMEGGGNGAAAVFFRDDHDELPATHPSHTLLLPMGPLLASTDTEVGGIQGALRQLQSTPSPGSATLITDSQAALLALTGSHWRRCRESVWTTLALHQALWEAGMQVRFWWAPGHSGVAGNELADSAARRAAQGDSPSPLVDTWCNKRQLEREICRWYQDTARRQERTLDGTVLDSTEDVVFRSHLRWTRALPSRYAVALVAQFLTGHYPTRVYLARFRLTDSPFCDECGCPDSRAHLLLDCTRFSYLRESLTSWLREEWSGRTRQAGEACPGWEWDFLTGSSWGRLWLSRFLCETRRRHRRWDDLEATLHREQEGRAALGRAGAVDVDAEEDEDSSEDEDVEEA
;
A
#
# COMPACT_ATOMS: atom_id res chain seq x y z
N MET A 1 6.84 39.28 -66.19
CA MET A 1 6.78 39.41 -64.72
C MET A 1 7.50 38.18 -64.18
N SER A 2 8.84 38.15 -64.03
CA SER A 2 9.83 39.20 -63.65
C SER A 2 9.64 39.62 -62.19
N SER A 3 10.64 39.61 -61.29
CA SER A 3 12.13 39.51 -61.40
C SER A 3 12.72 38.55 -60.32
N ARG A 4 13.91 37.91 -60.44
CA ARG A 4 15.32 38.42 -60.30
C ARG A 4 15.48 39.39 -59.10
N VAL A 5 16.48 39.26 -58.20
CA VAL A 5 17.97 39.26 -58.33
C VAL A 5 18.59 38.41 -57.17
N LEU A 6 19.73 37.69 -57.16
CA LEU A 6 21.11 37.73 -57.74
C LEU A 6 22.25 38.32 -56.83
N VAL A 7 22.76 37.48 -55.90
CA VAL A 7 24.16 37.24 -55.45
C VAL A 7 25.18 38.38 -55.21
N SER A 8 26.06 38.16 -54.20
CA SER A 8 27.38 38.79 -53.90
C SER A 8 27.38 39.79 -52.72
N ARG A 9 28.49 40.04 -51.98
CA ARG A 9 29.91 39.63 -52.13
C ARG A 9 30.63 39.67 -50.75
N THR A 10 31.66 38.86 -50.53
CA THR A 10 32.60 39.02 -49.38
C THR A 10 33.69 40.06 -49.71
N PRO A 11 34.40 40.62 -48.70
CA PRO A 11 35.74 40.10 -48.40
C PRO A 11 36.19 40.15 -46.91
N THR A 12 37.39 39.59 -46.70
CA THR A 12 38.24 39.53 -45.48
C THR A 12 38.74 40.92 -44.99
N ARG A 13 39.51 41.14 -43.89
CA ARG A 13 40.65 40.38 -43.27
C ARG A 13 40.92 40.83 -41.78
N PRO A 14 42.12 40.77 -41.13
CA PRO A 14 42.29 39.99 -39.87
C PRO A 14 42.91 40.72 -38.63
N MET A 15 43.19 39.94 -37.55
CA MET A 15 44.04 40.26 -36.37
C MET A 15 43.40 41.27 -35.38
N THR A 16 43.83 41.42 -34.10
CA THR A 16 45.04 40.99 -33.36
C THR A 16 44.74 40.35 -31.99
N GLU A 17 45.76 39.75 -31.36
CA GLU A 17 45.80 39.47 -29.92
C GLU A 17 46.09 40.76 -29.11
N THR A 18 45.54 40.89 -27.89
CA THR A 18 46.16 41.60 -26.74
C THR A 18 45.37 41.37 -25.44
N GLU A 19 46.10 41.15 -24.34
CA GLU A 19 45.88 41.57 -22.94
C GLU A 19 44.45 41.47 -22.33
N VAL A 20 44.23 40.64 -21.30
CA VAL A 20 44.61 40.86 -19.88
C VAL A 20 43.94 42.11 -19.27
N GLY A 21 42.88 41.91 -18.48
CA GLY A 21 42.24 42.97 -17.69
C GLY A 21 41.22 42.44 -16.69
N GLN A 22 41.32 42.85 -15.42
CA GLN A 22 40.35 42.53 -14.37
C GLN A 22 39.26 43.60 -14.29
N ALA A 23 37.99 43.23 -14.31
CA ALA A 23 36.92 43.97 -13.63
C ALA A 23 35.72 43.05 -13.41
N GLY A 24 35.21 43.02 -12.18
CA GLY A 24 33.90 42.44 -11.87
C GLY A 24 32.95 43.53 -11.41
N THR A 25 31.74 43.57 -11.94
CA THR A 25 30.59 44.19 -11.25
C THR A 25 29.30 43.54 -11.73
N SER A 26 28.34 43.42 -10.83
CA SER A 26 26.99 42.96 -11.12
C SER A 26 26.16 44.07 -11.76
N ILE A 27 25.18 43.69 -12.60
CA ILE A 27 23.83 44.26 -12.52
C ILE A 27 22.78 43.34 -13.18
N GLN A 28 21.75 43.06 -12.38
CA GLN A 28 20.35 42.69 -12.69
C GLN A 28 20.00 41.52 -13.64
N ARG A 29 19.14 40.66 -13.07
CA ARG A 29 18.13 39.82 -13.76
C ARG A 29 17.35 40.66 -14.79
N GLY A 30 17.08 40.13 -15.98
CA GLY A 30 16.34 40.88 -17.02
C GLY A 30 15.43 40.08 -17.96
N VAL A 31 15.89 38.95 -18.53
CA VAL A 31 15.16 38.25 -19.61
C VAL A 31 15.11 36.74 -19.36
N ARG A 32 13.91 36.14 -19.41
CA ARG A 32 13.73 34.66 -19.48
C ARG A 32 13.83 34.18 -20.93
N GLY A 33 15.04 34.21 -21.49
CA GLY A 33 15.38 33.45 -22.69
C GLY A 33 15.60 31.97 -22.35
N GLY A 34 15.20 31.05 -23.23
CA GLY A 34 15.28 29.60 -22.96
C GLY A 34 16.65 29.01 -23.27
N GLU A 35 17.57 29.01 -22.30
CA GLU A 35 18.85 28.28 -22.43
C GLU A 35 18.63 26.75 -22.45
N GLY A 36 19.11 26.10 -23.51
CA GLY A 36 19.06 24.64 -23.65
C GLY A 36 20.17 23.95 -22.85
N ARG A 37 19.81 22.98 -22.00
CA ARG A 37 20.78 22.22 -21.21
C ARG A 37 21.65 21.31 -22.10
N LEU A 38 22.96 21.47 -22.00
CA LEU A 38 23.92 20.50 -22.54
C LEU A 38 23.73 19.10 -21.91
N LEU A 39 23.61 18.08 -22.77
CA LEU A 39 23.64 16.66 -22.41
C LEU A 39 25.08 16.15 -22.53
N SER A 40 25.64 15.53 -21.49
CA SER A 40 26.98 14.93 -21.59
C SER A 40 26.94 13.48 -22.05
N PHE A 41 27.82 13.14 -22.99
CA PHE A 41 27.99 11.83 -23.59
C PHE A 41 29.30 11.18 -23.14
N LEU A 42 29.32 9.84 -23.15
CA LEU A 42 30.51 9.03 -22.93
C LEU A 42 30.52 7.85 -23.94
N GLN A 43 31.51 7.80 -24.82
CA GLN A 43 31.74 6.71 -25.78
C GLN A 43 32.86 5.79 -25.26
N LEU A 44 32.65 4.47 -25.27
CA LEU A 44 33.62 3.50 -24.73
C LEU A 44 33.40 2.06 -25.24
N ASN A 45 34.43 1.45 -25.83
CA ASN A 45 34.50 0.01 -26.05
C ASN A 45 34.84 -0.74 -24.75
N CYS A 46 33.99 -1.70 -24.39
CA CYS A 46 34.02 -2.48 -23.15
C CYS A 46 34.61 -3.91 -23.29
N ARG A 47 34.94 -4.38 -24.50
CA ARG A 47 35.55 -5.70 -24.80
C ARG A 47 34.91 -6.91 -24.11
N ARG A 48 33.58 -6.91 -23.99
CA ARG A 48 32.78 -7.88 -23.21
C ARG A 48 33.16 -8.03 -21.72
N SER A 49 34.00 -7.15 -21.18
CA SER A 49 34.59 -7.29 -19.85
C SER A 49 33.67 -6.80 -18.74
N GLU A 50 33.11 -7.73 -17.96
CA GLU A 50 32.37 -7.44 -16.72
C GLU A 50 33.20 -6.63 -15.70
N THR A 51 34.53 -6.74 -15.76
CA THR A 51 35.44 -5.99 -14.87
C THR A 51 35.52 -4.52 -15.30
N THR A 52 35.69 -4.30 -16.60
CA THR A 52 35.71 -2.98 -17.24
C THR A 52 34.36 -2.27 -17.06
N TRP A 53 33.26 -3.03 -17.13
CA TRP A 53 31.92 -2.52 -16.82
C TRP A 53 31.76 -2.09 -15.36
N ALA A 54 32.23 -2.92 -14.42
CA ALA A 54 32.17 -2.60 -12.99
C ALA A 54 33.01 -1.36 -12.61
N LEU A 55 34.15 -1.15 -13.29
CA LEU A 55 35.00 0.04 -13.13
C LEU A 55 34.38 1.29 -13.76
N THR A 56 33.89 1.19 -14.99
CA THR A 56 33.17 2.27 -15.71
C THR A 56 31.98 2.78 -14.87
N HIS A 57 31.20 1.86 -14.30
CA HIS A 57 30.13 2.19 -13.36
C HIS A 57 30.68 2.92 -12.12
N GLN A 58 31.82 2.48 -11.56
CA GLN A 58 32.38 3.06 -10.35
C GLN A 58 32.90 4.49 -10.57
N GLU A 59 33.57 4.77 -11.68
CA GLU A 59 34.05 6.11 -12.03
C GLU A 59 32.89 7.10 -12.26
N ILE A 60 31.82 6.68 -12.94
CA ILE A 60 30.61 7.52 -13.16
C ILE A 60 29.92 7.88 -11.83
N VAL A 61 29.91 6.97 -10.86
CA VAL A 61 29.30 7.21 -9.54
C VAL A 61 30.19 8.09 -8.67
N ASP A 62 31.48 7.76 -8.53
CA ASP A 62 32.35 8.37 -7.52
C ASP A 62 32.81 9.78 -7.87
N LYS A 63 33.13 10.05 -9.14
CA LYS A 63 33.50 11.40 -9.60
C LYS A 63 32.28 12.31 -9.75
N GLY A 64 31.07 11.77 -9.58
CA GLY A 64 29.82 12.48 -9.79
C GLY A 64 29.53 12.92 -11.23
N SER A 65 30.40 12.52 -12.18
CA SER A 65 30.44 12.92 -13.59
C SER A 65 29.06 12.83 -14.23
N ALA A 66 28.52 13.96 -14.68
CA ALA A 66 27.14 14.11 -15.12
C ALA A 66 26.87 13.55 -16.53
N VAL A 67 27.23 12.29 -16.78
CA VAL A 67 26.91 11.58 -18.04
C VAL A 67 25.40 11.36 -18.14
N ASP A 68 24.80 11.77 -19.25
CA ASP A 68 23.37 11.58 -19.57
C ASP A 68 23.16 10.47 -20.61
N VAL A 69 24.14 10.27 -21.50
CA VAL A 69 24.16 9.24 -22.55
C VAL A 69 25.48 8.46 -22.51
N LEU A 70 25.43 7.13 -22.62
CA LEU A 70 26.61 6.31 -22.93
C LEU A 70 26.45 5.62 -24.28
N LEU A 71 27.46 5.70 -25.13
CA LEU A 71 27.59 4.94 -26.38
C LEU A 71 28.57 3.80 -26.11
N ILE A 72 28.11 2.55 -26.18
CA ILE A 72 28.84 1.38 -25.73
C ILE A 72 29.14 0.48 -26.93
N GLN A 73 30.41 0.13 -27.10
CA GLN A 73 30.89 -0.84 -28.08
C GLN A 73 31.37 -2.12 -27.37
N ASP A 74 31.22 -3.26 -28.03
CA ASP A 74 31.44 -4.63 -27.51
C ASP A 74 31.01 -4.81 -26.03
N PRO A 75 29.71 -4.67 -25.72
CA PRO A 75 29.20 -4.67 -24.35
C PRO A 75 29.44 -5.99 -23.59
N PRO A 76 29.52 -5.97 -22.25
CA PRO A 76 29.64 -7.19 -21.43
C PRO A 76 28.40 -8.07 -21.52
N ARG A 77 28.57 -9.36 -21.19
CA ARG A 77 27.50 -10.37 -21.28
C ARG A 77 26.30 -10.05 -20.39
N SER A 78 26.50 -9.35 -19.27
CA SER A 78 25.43 -8.81 -18.42
C SER A 78 24.56 -7.80 -19.16
N VAL A 79 25.16 -6.80 -19.82
CA VAL A 79 24.47 -5.78 -20.63
C VAL A 79 23.80 -6.42 -21.85
N ALA A 80 24.46 -7.38 -22.51
CA ALA A 80 23.86 -8.17 -23.59
C ALA A 80 22.58 -8.91 -23.17
N LEU A 81 22.54 -9.42 -21.93
CA LEU A 81 21.35 -10.03 -21.30
C LEU A 81 20.35 -8.98 -20.75
N GLY A 82 20.41 -7.73 -21.22
CA GLY A 82 19.52 -6.64 -20.83
C GLY A 82 19.74 -6.09 -19.41
N ARG A 83 20.79 -6.52 -18.71
CA ARG A 83 21.06 -6.09 -17.32
C ARG A 83 21.96 -4.86 -17.36
N THR A 84 21.35 -3.69 -17.27
CA THR A 84 22.05 -2.38 -17.36
C THR A 84 23.24 -2.29 -16.42
N GLY A 85 23.13 -2.84 -15.20
CA GLY A 85 24.17 -2.77 -14.17
C GLY A 85 24.26 -1.40 -13.51
N LEU A 86 24.22 -0.33 -14.30
CA LEU A 86 24.00 1.08 -13.91
C LEU A 86 22.50 1.33 -13.64
N PRO A 87 22.07 1.66 -12.41
CA PRO A 87 20.25 2.01 -12.30
C PRO A 87 20.01 3.40 -12.92
N GLY A 88 18.77 3.86 -13.05
CA GLY A 88 18.52 5.26 -13.46
C GLY A 88 18.89 5.57 -14.92
N PHE A 89 19.25 4.55 -15.69
CA PHE A 89 19.46 4.57 -17.13
C PHE A 89 18.68 3.39 -17.75
N ARG A 90 17.94 3.67 -18.82
CA ARG A 90 17.36 2.65 -19.70
C ARG A 90 18.38 2.27 -20.77
N LEU A 91 18.42 0.97 -21.09
CA LEU A 91 19.35 0.37 -22.03
C LEU A 91 18.66 0.06 -23.35
N VAL A 92 19.29 0.49 -24.44
CA VAL A 92 18.96 0.13 -25.83
C VAL A 92 20.09 -0.76 -26.33
N VAL A 93 19.80 -1.97 -26.79
CA VAL A 93 20.80 -2.94 -27.23
C VAL A 93 20.55 -3.26 -28.71
N ALA A 94 21.61 -3.33 -29.51
CA ALA A 94 21.54 -3.92 -30.84
C ALA A 94 21.05 -5.37 -30.75
N ARG A 95 20.36 -5.89 -31.77
CA ARG A 95 19.82 -7.27 -31.78
C ARG A 95 19.81 -7.82 -33.20
N GLY A 96 20.41 -9.00 -33.40
CA GLY A 96 20.26 -9.74 -34.64
C GLY A 96 18.88 -10.41 -34.75
N THR A 97 18.58 -10.90 -35.95
CA THR A 97 17.56 -11.93 -36.20
C THR A 97 17.90 -13.23 -35.45
N ASP A 98 19.19 -13.56 -35.45
CA ASP A 98 19.76 -14.74 -34.80
C ASP A 98 20.30 -14.42 -33.40
N SER A 99 20.47 -15.47 -32.59
CA SER A 99 20.90 -15.47 -31.18
C SER A 99 22.34 -14.99 -30.91
N THR A 100 22.89 -14.22 -31.83
CA THR A 100 24.20 -13.56 -31.81
C THR A 100 24.36 -12.59 -30.62
N HIS A 101 25.59 -12.48 -30.12
CA HIS A 101 25.91 -11.52 -29.07
C HIS A 101 25.90 -10.09 -29.63
N PRO A 102 25.23 -9.12 -28.98
CA PRO A 102 25.23 -7.74 -29.42
C PRO A 102 26.63 -7.11 -29.30
N LEU A 103 26.95 -6.25 -30.25
CA LEU A 103 28.25 -5.58 -30.39
C LEU A 103 28.16 -4.06 -30.16
N ALA A 104 26.95 -3.49 -30.08
CA ALA A 104 26.73 -2.12 -29.64
C ALA A 104 25.50 -1.98 -28.73
N ALA A 105 25.53 -0.97 -27.87
CA ALA A 105 24.42 -0.55 -27.01
C ALA A 105 24.47 0.96 -26.71
N ILE A 106 23.36 1.51 -26.21
CA ILE A 106 23.23 2.88 -25.70
C ILE A 106 22.58 2.81 -24.30
N LEU A 107 23.11 3.54 -23.33
CA LEU A 107 22.39 3.87 -22.08
C LEU A 107 21.90 5.32 -22.13
N LEU A 108 20.65 5.55 -21.74
CA LEU A 108 20.00 6.86 -21.68
C LEU A 108 19.40 7.08 -20.30
N ARG A 109 19.66 8.22 -19.66
CA ARG A 109 19.15 8.52 -18.31
C ARG A 109 17.62 8.42 -18.27
N ASP A 110 17.06 7.81 -17.22
CA ASP A 110 15.62 7.51 -17.09
C ASP A 110 14.70 8.72 -17.26
N SER A 111 15.17 9.92 -16.88
CA SER A 111 14.44 11.19 -17.02
C SER A 111 14.24 11.65 -18.47
N MET A 112 14.96 11.07 -19.44
CA MET A 112 14.90 11.47 -20.85
C MET A 112 13.74 10.78 -21.57
N ARG A 113 12.95 11.51 -22.34
CA ARG A 113 11.96 10.92 -23.26
C ARG A 113 12.68 10.49 -24.54
N PHE A 114 12.49 9.23 -24.93
CA PHE A 114 13.05 8.68 -26.16
C PHE A 114 12.21 7.51 -26.68
N LYS A 115 12.34 7.20 -27.97
CA LYS A 115 11.81 5.98 -28.61
C LYS A 115 12.97 5.03 -28.93
N THR A 116 12.76 3.75 -28.69
CA THR A 116 13.65 2.67 -29.18
C THR A 116 13.28 2.32 -30.61
N VAL A 117 14.28 2.10 -31.46
CA VAL A 117 14.11 1.73 -32.87
C VAL A 117 14.11 0.20 -33.01
N GLN A 118 13.53 -0.35 -34.08
CA GLN A 118 13.83 -1.74 -34.46
C GLN A 118 15.32 -1.87 -34.84
N PRO A 119 15.96 -3.02 -34.56
CA PRO A 119 17.40 -3.15 -34.70
C PRO A 119 17.82 -3.33 -36.17
N PHE A 120 18.91 -2.66 -36.57
CA PHE A 120 19.50 -2.82 -37.91
C PHE A 120 20.36 -4.08 -38.06
N GLY A 121 20.56 -4.80 -36.95
CA GLY A 121 21.40 -5.98 -36.78
C GLY A 121 22.05 -5.98 -35.38
N PRO A 122 23.01 -6.88 -35.11
CA PRO A 122 23.69 -6.97 -33.82
C PRO A 122 24.76 -5.89 -33.60
N ARG A 123 25.12 -5.08 -34.62
CA ARG A 123 26.22 -4.09 -34.52
C ARG A 123 25.79 -2.67 -34.27
N ILE A 124 24.52 -2.33 -34.49
CA ILE A 124 24.03 -0.95 -34.41
C ILE A 124 22.88 -0.85 -33.41
N ALA A 125 23.04 0.00 -32.41
CA ALA A 125 21.97 0.42 -31.51
C ALA A 125 21.58 1.86 -31.84
N ALA A 126 20.28 2.17 -31.88
CA ALA A 126 19.78 3.51 -32.19
C ALA A 126 18.59 3.91 -31.30
N ALA A 127 18.48 5.20 -30.99
CA ALA A 127 17.39 5.78 -30.21
C ALA A 127 17.05 7.20 -30.68
N GLU A 128 15.76 7.54 -30.72
CA GLU A 128 15.26 8.89 -31.02
C GLU A 128 14.94 9.62 -29.70
N LEU A 129 15.77 10.58 -29.29
CA LEU A 129 15.45 11.47 -28.16
C LEU A 129 14.33 12.45 -28.54
N LEU A 130 13.44 12.76 -27.62
CA LEU A 130 12.31 13.68 -27.82
C LEU A 130 12.44 14.93 -26.93
N GLY A 131 12.64 16.09 -27.55
CA GLY A 131 12.61 17.40 -26.89
C GLY A 131 11.58 18.36 -27.49
N PRO A 132 11.27 19.50 -26.85
CA PRO A 132 10.38 20.53 -27.40
C PRO A 132 10.95 21.18 -28.68
N SER A 133 12.28 21.23 -28.80
CA SER A 133 13.01 21.77 -29.95
C SER A 133 13.18 20.76 -31.11
N GLY A 134 12.32 19.74 -31.17
CA GLY A 134 12.45 18.60 -32.09
C GLY A 134 13.18 17.40 -31.49
N SER A 135 13.24 16.30 -32.26
CA SER A 135 13.92 15.07 -31.86
C SER A 135 15.42 15.08 -32.23
N THR A 136 16.20 14.23 -31.61
CA THR A 136 17.63 14.04 -31.93
C THR A 136 17.96 12.56 -31.91
N VAL A 137 18.47 12.03 -33.02
CA VAL A 137 18.80 10.60 -33.15
C VAL A 137 20.21 10.34 -32.62
N ILE A 138 20.35 9.29 -31.81
CA ILE A 138 21.60 8.82 -31.26
C ILE A 138 21.87 7.40 -31.76
N VAL A 139 23.08 7.15 -32.24
CA VAL A 139 23.52 5.84 -32.74
C VAL A 139 24.82 5.41 -32.04
N SER A 140 24.90 4.15 -31.64
CA SER A 140 26.15 3.47 -31.25
C SER A 140 26.40 2.31 -32.21
N ALA A 141 27.62 2.21 -32.75
CA ALA A 141 27.96 1.23 -33.78
C ALA A 141 29.32 0.52 -33.53
N TYR A 142 29.48 -0.67 -34.10
CA TYR A 142 30.73 -1.46 -34.05
C TYR A 142 31.00 -2.15 -35.39
N ILE A 143 32.14 -1.83 -36.01
CA ILE A 143 32.59 -2.39 -37.30
C ILE A 143 33.79 -3.33 -37.05
N ARG A 144 33.88 -4.48 -37.74
CA ARG A 144 35.02 -5.40 -37.58
C ARG A 144 36.20 -5.09 -38.50
N HIS A 145 37.41 -5.15 -37.93
CA HIS A 145 38.71 -4.91 -38.58
C HIS A 145 39.01 -5.75 -39.83
N THR A 146 38.49 -6.98 -39.95
CA THR A 146 38.87 -7.91 -41.03
C THR A 146 38.27 -7.57 -42.39
N TRP A 147 36.99 -7.20 -42.44
CA TRP A 147 36.24 -7.06 -43.71
C TRP A 147 35.22 -5.91 -43.71
N GLY A 148 35.26 -5.00 -42.72
CA GLY A 148 34.26 -3.94 -42.59
C GLY A 148 32.85 -4.45 -42.26
N GLU A 149 32.73 -5.67 -41.70
CA GLU A 149 31.44 -6.26 -41.37
C GLU A 149 30.64 -5.32 -40.42
N GLY A 150 29.54 -4.76 -40.94
CA GLY A 150 28.71 -3.78 -40.25
C GLY A 150 28.46 -2.50 -41.05
N LEU A 151 29.23 -2.23 -42.12
CA LEU A 151 29.08 -1.02 -42.95
C LEU A 151 27.67 -0.85 -43.55
N GLU A 152 27.02 -1.93 -44.02
CA GLU A 152 25.63 -1.85 -44.52
C GLU A 152 24.58 -1.84 -43.38
N GLU A 153 24.89 -2.37 -42.18
CA GLU A 153 24.05 -2.12 -41.00
C GLU A 153 24.08 -0.61 -40.64
N LEU A 154 25.27 -0.02 -40.66
CA LEU A 154 25.54 1.40 -40.41
C LEU A 154 24.90 2.31 -41.46
N ARG A 155 25.07 2.03 -42.75
CA ARG A 155 24.49 2.80 -43.85
C ARG A 155 22.96 2.87 -43.78
N ARG A 156 22.30 1.74 -43.53
CA ARG A 156 20.83 1.69 -43.33
C ARG A 156 20.41 2.47 -42.08
N ALA A 157 21.19 2.42 -41.00
CA ALA A 157 20.93 3.18 -39.78
C ALA A 157 21.09 4.70 -39.98
N VAL A 158 22.08 5.15 -40.77
CA VAL A 158 22.29 6.57 -41.11
C VAL A 158 21.17 7.10 -42.01
N VAL A 159 20.79 6.37 -43.07
CA VAL A 159 19.63 6.70 -43.91
C VAL A 159 18.36 6.83 -43.07
N TRP A 160 18.10 5.83 -42.20
CA TRP A 160 16.95 5.88 -41.29
C TRP A 160 17.00 7.09 -40.35
N ALA A 161 18.15 7.36 -39.73
CA ALA A 161 18.32 8.47 -38.79
C ALA A 161 18.08 9.83 -39.44
N GLN A 162 18.66 10.05 -40.63
CA GLN A 162 18.48 11.27 -41.42
C GLN A 162 17.02 11.44 -41.87
N SER A 163 16.30 10.35 -42.16
CA SER A 163 14.85 10.38 -42.43
C SER A 163 13.97 10.68 -41.21
N ARG A 164 14.54 10.65 -39.99
CA ARG A 164 13.81 10.79 -38.72
C ARG A 164 14.07 12.10 -37.99
N SER A 165 15.27 12.65 -38.09
CA SER A 165 15.60 13.99 -37.63
C SER A 165 16.78 14.57 -38.41
N PRO A 166 16.79 15.88 -38.72
CA PRO A 166 17.99 16.54 -39.23
C PRO A 166 19.17 16.52 -38.23
N ARG A 167 18.91 16.26 -36.94
CA ARG A 167 19.91 16.17 -35.86
C ARG A 167 20.23 14.71 -35.53
N MET A 168 21.41 14.24 -35.96
CA MET A 168 21.95 12.92 -35.60
C MET A 168 23.34 13.07 -34.96
N VAL A 169 23.61 12.26 -33.92
CA VAL A 169 24.94 12.05 -33.33
C VAL A 169 25.23 10.56 -33.30
N LEU A 170 26.43 10.16 -33.72
CA LEU A 170 26.84 8.76 -33.87
C LEU A 170 28.24 8.55 -33.29
N GLY A 171 28.38 7.51 -32.46
CA GLY A 171 29.68 7.08 -31.94
C GLY A 171 29.96 5.62 -32.30
N MET A 172 31.11 5.35 -32.91
CA MET A 172 31.49 4.00 -33.33
C MET A 172 32.91 3.62 -32.94
N ASP A 173 33.13 2.32 -32.76
CA ASP A 173 34.44 1.72 -32.99
C ASP A 173 34.44 1.27 -34.46
N ALA A 174 35.20 1.98 -35.30
CA ALA A 174 35.25 1.76 -36.74
C ALA A 174 36.21 0.63 -37.11
N ASN A 175 37.20 0.32 -36.26
CA ASN A 175 38.39 -0.48 -36.62
C ASN A 175 39.07 -0.06 -37.95
N GLY A 176 38.81 1.18 -38.39
CA GLY A 176 39.29 1.78 -39.63
C GLY A 176 40.29 2.89 -39.33
N HIS A 177 41.35 2.95 -40.12
CA HIS A 177 42.38 3.99 -40.05
C HIS A 177 42.11 5.02 -41.15
N SER A 178 42.24 6.31 -40.82
CA SER A 178 42.09 7.44 -41.74
C SER A 178 42.65 8.71 -41.07
N PRO A 179 43.23 9.68 -41.82
CA PRO A 179 43.55 11.00 -41.31
C PRO A 179 42.30 11.89 -41.11
N PHE A 180 41.09 11.43 -41.44
CA PHE A 180 39.86 12.20 -41.20
C PHE A 180 39.48 12.25 -39.72
N TRP A 181 39.94 11.30 -38.89
CA TRP A 181 39.57 11.16 -37.47
C TRP A 181 40.76 10.82 -36.54
N GLY A 182 41.98 11.02 -37.04
CA GLY A 182 43.25 10.85 -36.34
C GLY A 182 44.36 11.63 -37.06
N PRO A 183 45.62 11.54 -36.60
CA PRO A 183 46.73 12.34 -37.14
C PRO A 183 46.98 12.17 -38.65
N GLU A 184 47.55 13.20 -39.28
CA GLU A 184 47.79 13.24 -40.74
C GLU A 184 48.73 12.14 -41.27
N ASP A 185 49.58 11.54 -40.43
CA ASP A 185 50.47 10.44 -40.80
C ASP A 185 49.78 9.05 -40.78
N VAL A 186 48.54 8.97 -40.29
CA VAL A 186 47.74 7.74 -40.29
C VAL A 186 47.30 7.39 -41.71
N ARG A 187 47.91 6.36 -42.29
CA ARG A 187 47.51 5.82 -43.60
C ARG A 187 46.10 5.23 -43.57
N THR A 188 45.24 5.67 -44.49
CA THR A 188 43.91 5.09 -44.69
C THR A 188 43.99 3.59 -45.00
N ASN A 189 43.18 2.77 -44.33
CA ASN A 189 42.98 1.36 -44.67
C ASN A 189 41.62 1.15 -45.38
N ALA A 190 41.39 -0.03 -45.98
CA ALA A 190 40.18 -0.29 -46.77
C ALA A 190 38.86 -0.11 -45.99
N VAL A 191 38.87 -0.36 -44.67
CA VAL A 191 37.71 -0.09 -43.80
C VAL A 191 37.53 1.41 -43.56
N GLY A 192 38.64 2.14 -43.38
CA GLY A 192 38.65 3.61 -43.28
C GLY A 192 38.12 4.27 -44.55
N GLN A 193 38.61 3.88 -45.73
CA GLN A 193 38.12 4.41 -47.01
C GLN A 193 36.59 4.22 -47.16
N ALA A 194 36.06 3.04 -46.83
CA ALA A 194 34.62 2.80 -46.88
C ALA A 194 33.80 3.62 -45.86
N VAL A 195 34.42 4.07 -44.76
CA VAL A 195 33.82 5.01 -43.79
C VAL A 195 33.96 6.46 -44.27
N GLU A 196 35.08 6.86 -44.89
CA GLU A 196 35.25 8.16 -45.56
C GLU A 196 34.19 8.35 -46.67
N GLU A 197 33.99 7.35 -47.52
CA GLU A 197 32.97 7.33 -48.57
C GLU A 197 31.54 7.49 -47.99
N LEU A 198 31.24 6.83 -46.87
CA LEU A 198 29.96 6.95 -46.17
C LEU A 198 29.76 8.34 -45.53
N ILE A 199 30.81 8.91 -44.94
CA ILE A 199 30.81 10.27 -44.37
C ILE A 199 30.51 11.30 -45.46
N MET A 200 31.20 11.20 -46.60
CA MET A 200 31.00 12.08 -47.77
C MET A 200 29.59 11.93 -48.35
N LEU A 201 29.15 10.70 -48.63
CA LEU A 201 27.84 10.41 -49.25
C LEU A 201 26.66 10.92 -48.41
N HIS A 202 26.79 10.90 -47.09
CA HIS A 202 25.74 11.33 -46.16
C HIS A 202 25.94 12.75 -45.59
N ASN A 203 26.96 13.50 -46.06
CA ASN A 203 27.35 14.83 -45.55
C ASN A 203 27.36 14.85 -44.01
N LEU A 204 28.12 13.91 -43.43
CA LEU A 204 28.41 13.87 -42.00
C LEU A 204 29.68 14.67 -41.70
N GLU A 205 29.75 15.22 -40.50
CA GLU A 205 30.91 15.96 -40.01
C GLU A 205 31.60 15.14 -38.93
N VAL A 206 32.93 15.02 -39.05
CA VAL A 206 33.77 14.34 -38.05
C VAL A 206 33.99 15.28 -36.87
N ILE A 207 33.84 14.74 -35.66
CA ILE A 207 33.94 15.49 -34.41
C ILE A 207 35.22 15.14 -33.63
N ASN A 208 35.97 14.13 -34.10
CA ASN A 208 37.29 13.81 -33.59
C ASN A 208 38.26 14.99 -33.83
N ASP A 209 38.95 15.39 -32.76
CA ASP A 209 40.12 16.25 -32.81
C ASP A 209 41.34 15.42 -33.31
N PRO A 210 42.00 15.78 -34.42
CA PRO A 210 43.18 15.06 -34.94
C PRO A 210 44.38 15.06 -33.99
N ASP A 211 44.54 16.12 -33.18
CA ASP A 211 45.63 16.25 -32.20
C ASP A 211 45.38 15.47 -30.90
N ALA A 212 44.21 14.80 -30.79
CA ALA A 212 43.85 14.03 -29.62
C ALA A 212 44.79 12.83 -29.38
N PRO A 213 45.02 12.43 -28.12
CA PRO A 213 45.80 11.23 -27.81
C PRO A 213 45.06 9.96 -28.31
N PRO A 214 45.77 8.88 -28.66
CA PRO A 214 45.17 7.71 -29.30
C PRO A 214 44.01 7.11 -28.50
N SER A 215 42.93 6.74 -29.21
CA SER A 215 41.73 6.16 -28.61
C SER A 215 41.98 4.74 -28.09
N PHE A 216 42.92 4.02 -28.69
CA PHE A 216 43.32 2.65 -28.34
C PHE A 216 44.81 2.58 -28.03
N VAL A 217 45.19 1.89 -26.95
CA VAL A 217 46.59 1.61 -26.58
C VAL A 217 46.73 0.17 -26.07
N SER A 218 47.31 -0.72 -26.88
CA SER A 218 47.38 -2.16 -26.61
C SER A 218 48.17 -2.53 -25.35
N ASP A 219 47.99 -3.76 -24.85
CA ASP A 219 48.81 -4.37 -23.79
C ASP A 219 50.33 -4.41 -24.11
N ARG A 220 50.73 -4.15 -25.37
CA ARG A 220 52.13 -4.06 -25.83
C ARG A 220 52.61 -2.61 -26.06
N GLY A 221 51.72 -1.63 -25.97
CA GLY A 221 51.99 -0.21 -26.21
C GLY A 221 51.68 0.28 -27.63
N ASP A 222 51.10 -0.55 -28.50
CA ASP A 222 50.68 -0.15 -29.86
C ASP A 222 49.54 0.88 -29.77
N LYS A 223 49.58 1.93 -30.59
CA LYS A 223 48.65 3.08 -30.51
C LYS A 223 47.82 3.21 -31.79
N SER A 224 46.52 3.49 -31.67
CA SER A 224 45.66 3.80 -32.82
C SER A 224 44.47 4.71 -32.48
N TRP A 225 43.87 5.28 -33.53
CA TRP A 225 42.70 6.15 -33.52
C TRP A 225 41.58 5.48 -34.31
N ILE A 226 40.85 4.56 -33.67
CA ILE A 226 39.83 3.71 -34.31
C ILE A 226 38.42 3.97 -33.78
N ASP A 227 38.28 4.74 -32.70
CA ASP A 227 37.00 5.18 -32.14
C ASP A 227 36.64 6.56 -32.74
N VAL A 228 35.50 6.63 -33.43
CA VAL A 228 35.07 7.80 -34.23
C VAL A 228 33.76 8.36 -33.68
N THR A 229 33.64 9.68 -33.62
CA THR A 229 32.39 10.42 -33.37
C THR A 229 32.01 11.24 -34.60
N LEU A 230 30.80 11.03 -35.11
CA LEU A 230 30.23 11.73 -36.27
C LEU A 230 28.92 12.44 -35.90
N ALA A 231 28.60 13.53 -36.58
CA ALA A 231 27.30 14.18 -36.47
C ALA A 231 26.79 14.70 -37.82
N THR A 232 25.50 15.02 -37.93
CA THR A 232 25.02 15.88 -39.01
C THR A 232 25.36 17.35 -38.70
N ARG A 233 25.57 18.19 -39.72
CA ARG A 233 25.86 19.64 -39.58
C ARG A 233 24.97 20.39 -38.59
N SER A 234 23.67 20.04 -38.54
CA SER A 234 22.73 20.68 -37.60
C SER A 234 22.95 20.27 -36.14
N ALA A 235 23.56 19.11 -35.88
CA ALA A 235 23.95 18.64 -34.55
C ALA A 235 25.40 19.03 -34.19
N ALA A 236 26.32 19.04 -35.16
CA ALA A 236 27.71 19.48 -35.01
C ALA A 236 27.82 20.92 -34.46
N SER A 237 27.00 21.84 -34.97
CA SER A 237 26.88 23.22 -34.47
C SER A 237 26.38 23.36 -33.01
N GLY A 238 25.96 22.26 -32.37
CA GLY A 238 25.61 22.20 -30.95
C GLY A 238 26.41 21.18 -30.15
N LEU A 239 27.55 20.72 -30.69
CA LEU A 239 28.51 19.84 -30.02
C LEU A 239 29.64 20.66 -29.38
N ALA A 240 30.08 20.24 -28.19
CA ALA A 240 31.12 20.90 -27.43
C ALA A 240 31.94 19.88 -26.61
N ASP A 241 33.06 20.34 -26.02
CA ASP A 241 33.88 19.59 -25.07
C ASP A 241 34.47 18.24 -25.56
N TRP A 242 34.50 17.97 -26.87
CA TRP A 242 34.97 16.67 -27.38
C TRP A 242 36.43 16.43 -27.01
N ARG A 243 36.70 15.28 -26.38
CA ARG A 243 38.07 14.83 -26.02
C ARG A 243 38.12 13.36 -25.64
N VAL A 244 39.31 12.79 -25.74
CA VAL A 244 39.68 11.52 -25.10
C VAL A 244 39.96 11.76 -23.60
N ASP A 245 39.10 11.22 -22.74
CA ASP A 245 39.09 11.41 -21.28
C ASP A 245 40.18 10.54 -20.60
N GLN A 246 41.43 11.02 -20.63
CA GLN A 246 42.60 10.31 -20.07
C GLN A 246 42.46 9.93 -18.58
N ASP A 247 41.67 10.70 -17.83
CA ASP A 247 41.41 10.49 -16.40
C ASP A 247 40.38 9.38 -16.14
N PHE A 248 39.58 8.98 -17.14
CA PHE A 248 38.52 7.99 -16.98
C PHE A 248 39.07 6.56 -16.97
N PHE A 249 39.11 5.93 -15.78
CA PHE A 249 39.61 4.57 -15.64
C PHE A 249 38.52 3.51 -15.88
N SER A 250 38.32 3.16 -17.15
CA SER A 250 37.51 2.01 -17.56
C SER A 250 38.17 0.66 -17.21
N GLY A 251 39.50 0.57 -17.29
CA GLY A 251 40.19 -0.72 -17.32
C GLY A 251 39.97 -1.49 -18.63
N SER A 252 39.72 -0.76 -19.73
CA SER A 252 39.84 -1.23 -21.13
C SER A 252 41.18 -0.72 -21.69
N ASP A 253 41.64 -1.28 -22.81
CA ASP A 253 42.74 -0.68 -23.61
C ASP A 253 42.24 0.39 -24.58
N HIS A 254 40.92 0.45 -24.83
CA HIS A 254 40.25 1.65 -25.33
C HIS A 254 40.05 2.69 -24.22
N ARG A 255 40.36 3.95 -24.54
CA ARG A 255 40.08 5.12 -23.70
C ARG A 255 38.64 5.58 -23.92
N ALA A 256 38.07 6.23 -22.90
CA ALA A 256 36.74 6.80 -23.05
C ALA A 256 36.79 8.15 -23.79
N ILE A 257 35.84 8.40 -24.68
CA ILE A 257 35.64 9.69 -25.34
C ILE A 257 34.47 10.41 -24.66
N ARG A 258 34.61 11.72 -24.40
CA ARG A 258 33.59 12.56 -23.77
C ARG A 258 33.29 13.76 -24.66
N PHE A 259 32.01 14.13 -24.75
CA PHE A 259 31.55 15.36 -25.39
C PHE A 259 30.21 15.82 -24.79
N SER A 260 29.72 16.98 -25.21
CA SER A 260 28.49 17.63 -24.77
C SER A 260 27.62 18.00 -25.97
N VAL A 261 26.28 17.89 -25.88
CA VAL A 261 25.35 18.21 -26.99
C VAL A 261 24.19 19.08 -26.50
N ALA A 262 23.92 20.19 -27.18
CA ALA A 262 22.78 21.07 -26.91
C ALA A 262 21.43 20.41 -27.24
N HIS A 263 20.57 20.32 -26.22
CA HIS A 263 19.21 19.80 -26.28
C HIS A 263 18.35 20.50 -25.21
N SER A 264 17.02 20.45 -25.30
CA SER A 264 16.13 21.07 -24.29
C SER A 264 15.28 19.99 -23.60
N PRO A 265 15.68 19.49 -22.41
CA PRO A 265 14.99 18.39 -21.76
C PRO A 265 13.87 18.86 -20.81
N ILE A 266 12.70 18.21 -20.89
CA ILE A 266 11.68 18.31 -19.83
C ILE A 266 12.21 17.61 -18.58
N SER A 267 12.52 18.38 -17.54
CA SER A 267 13.22 17.89 -16.34
C SER A 267 12.29 17.17 -15.36
N ASN A 268 12.65 15.94 -14.97
CA ASN A 268 12.12 15.26 -13.79
C ASN A 268 13.14 15.37 -12.65
N ARG A 269 12.67 15.70 -11.44
CA ARG A 269 13.54 15.99 -10.27
C ARG A 269 14.45 14.80 -9.91
N VAL A 270 15.73 15.09 -9.67
CA VAL A 270 16.67 14.15 -9.02
C VAL A 270 16.39 14.14 -7.52
N TYR A 271 16.15 12.97 -6.95
CA TYR A 271 16.05 12.83 -5.49
C TYR A 271 17.42 13.06 -4.83
N ARG A 272 17.52 14.14 -4.06
CA ARG A 272 18.55 14.36 -3.04
C ARG A 272 17.93 14.02 -1.68
N CYS A 273 18.72 13.61 -0.68
CA CYS A 273 18.25 13.56 0.70
C CYS A 273 19.19 14.36 1.61
N LYS A 274 18.71 14.77 2.77
CA LYS A 274 19.52 15.44 3.79
C LYS A 274 20.38 14.42 4.54
N ASP A 275 21.63 14.76 4.84
CA ASP A 275 22.60 13.92 5.54
C ASP A 275 22.66 14.28 7.02
N TRP A 276 21.67 13.82 7.78
CA TRP A 276 21.57 14.02 9.22
C TRP A 276 22.75 13.47 10.04
N SER A 277 23.68 12.73 9.41
CA SER A 277 24.92 12.24 10.04
C SER A 277 26.13 13.17 9.86
N GLY A 278 26.06 14.16 8.97
CA GLY A 278 27.14 15.13 8.71
C GLY A 278 26.85 16.54 9.20
N VAL A 279 25.87 16.72 10.09
CA VAL A 279 25.42 18.03 10.59
C VAL A 279 26.27 18.48 11.77
N ASP A 280 26.75 19.73 11.73
CA ASP A 280 27.28 20.43 12.90
C ASP A 280 26.10 20.96 13.72
N TRP A 281 25.72 20.23 14.77
CA TRP A 281 24.55 20.55 15.60
C TRP A 281 24.72 21.84 16.42
N PRO A 282 25.90 22.14 17.01
CA PRO A 282 26.17 23.45 17.61
C PRO A 282 26.03 24.63 16.63
N GLN A 283 26.49 24.50 15.39
CA GLN A 283 26.31 25.55 14.38
C GLN A 283 24.83 25.69 13.98
N PHE A 284 24.14 24.56 13.78
CA PHE A 284 22.72 24.52 13.45
C PHE A 284 21.85 25.20 14.52
N SER A 285 22.04 24.87 15.80
CA SER A 285 21.26 25.45 16.89
C SER A 285 21.58 26.92 17.13
N ALA A 286 22.85 27.33 16.98
CA ALA A 286 23.24 28.74 17.01
C ALA A 286 22.60 29.56 15.87
N ALA A 287 22.46 28.99 14.67
CA ALA A 287 21.80 29.62 13.53
C ALA A 287 20.29 29.78 13.75
N VAL A 288 19.60 28.74 14.23
CA VAL A 288 18.18 28.79 14.62
C VAL A 288 17.95 29.83 15.72
N ALA A 289 18.78 29.83 16.76
CA ALA A 289 18.69 30.79 17.85
C ALA A 289 18.90 32.25 17.40
N ARG A 290 19.81 32.47 16.44
CA ARG A 290 20.05 33.78 15.81
C ARG A 290 18.83 34.25 15.02
N GLU A 291 18.27 33.40 14.16
CA GLU A 291 17.16 33.77 13.28
C GLU A 291 15.86 33.99 14.07
N CYS A 292 15.58 33.18 15.10
CA CYS A 292 14.46 33.45 16.03
C CYS A 292 14.56 34.86 16.64
N ARG A 293 15.72 35.24 17.18
CA ARG A 293 15.96 36.58 17.72
C ARG A 293 15.81 37.68 16.66
N ALA A 294 16.32 37.45 15.45
CA ALA A 294 16.22 38.41 14.34
C ALA A 294 14.77 38.65 13.87
N ARG A 295 13.89 37.63 13.98
CA ARG A 295 12.46 37.71 13.63
C ARG A 295 11.57 38.18 14.79
N GLY A 296 12.15 38.66 15.89
CA GLY A 296 11.43 39.16 17.06
C GLY A 296 10.87 38.07 17.99
N VAL A 297 11.28 36.81 17.81
CA VAL A 297 10.85 35.68 18.65
C VAL A 297 11.75 35.61 19.88
N GLN A 298 11.33 36.29 20.96
CA GLN A 298 12.06 36.42 22.22
C GLN A 298 11.36 35.68 23.38
N ARG A 299 12.02 35.59 24.53
CA ARG A 299 11.36 35.16 25.78
C ARG A 299 10.55 36.30 26.37
N ALA A 300 9.42 35.97 26.97
CA ALA A 300 8.57 36.92 27.70
C ALA A 300 9.21 37.49 28.98
N SER A 301 10.39 37.01 29.40
CA SER A 301 11.14 37.50 30.56
C SER A 301 11.85 38.84 30.36
N ASP A 302 12.00 39.27 29.10
CA ASP A 302 12.93 40.35 28.73
C ASP A 302 12.19 41.68 28.44
N HIS A 303 10.86 41.71 28.66
CA HIS A 303 10.08 42.95 28.75
C HIS A 303 9.97 43.41 30.21
N ASP A 304 10.31 44.68 30.42
CA ASP A 304 10.13 45.36 31.70
C ASP A 304 8.64 45.37 32.11
N GLY A 305 8.36 45.28 33.42
CA GLY A 305 7.09 44.80 33.98
C GLY A 305 5.92 45.78 33.91
N SER A 306 5.62 46.34 32.72
CA SER A 306 4.80 47.55 32.57
C SER A 306 3.84 47.55 31.36
N THR A 307 3.36 46.38 30.92
CA THR A 307 2.25 46.28 29.93
C THR A 307 1.20 45.25 30.38
N ASP A 308 -0.04 45.71 30.57
CA ASP A 308 -1.15 44.90 31.08
C ASP A 308 -1.61 43.82 30.08
N ALA A 309 -1.11 42.60 30.27
CA ALA A 309 -1.53 41.38 29.57
C ALA A 309 -2.99 40.94 29.84
N ARG A 310 -3.81 41.82 30.44
CA ARG A 310 -5.26 41.69 30.62
C ARG A 310 -6.07 42.40 29.52
N SER A 311 -5.41 43.06 28.56
CA SER A 311 -6.05 43.89 27.54
C SER A 311 -6.00 43.34 26.10
N SER A 312 -5.03 42.47 25.75
CA SER A 312 -4.94 41.87 24.41
C SER A 312 -6.14 40.99 24.08
N SER A 313 -6.68 41.16 22.88
CA SER A 313 -7.77 40.34 22.37
C SER A 313 -7.33 38.90 22.12
N ARG A 314 -8.30 37.98 22.10
CA ARG A 314 -8.05 36.56 21.77
C ARG A 314 -7.69 36.34 20.31
N GLU A 315 -8.02 37.31 19.46
CA GLU A 315 -7.63 37.31 18.05
C GLU A 315 -6.12 37.54 17.93
N GLU A 316 -5.55 38.55 18.61
CA GLU A 316 -4.09 38.77 18.70
C GLU A 316 -3.36 37.51 19.16
N ILE A 317 -3.84 36.85 20.24
CA ILE A 317 -3.21 35.64 20.79
C ILE A 317 -3.22 34.49 19.76
N ARG A 318 -4.26 34.39 18.92
CA ARG A 318 -4.39 33.33 17.90
C ARG A 318 -3.61 33.66 16.63
N GLU A 319 -3.64 34.89 16.17
CA GLU A 319 -2.83 35.36 15.05
C GLU A 319 -1.34 35.24 15.39
N GLU A 320 -0.94 35.54 16.62
CA GLU A 320 0.44 35.33 17.07
C GLU A 320 0.79 33.84 17.14
N ALA A 321 -0.11 32.95 17.57
CA ALA A 321 0.15 31.51 17.54
C ALA A 321 0.33 30.97 16.11
N ASP A 322 -0.50 31.39 15.15
CA ASP A 322 -0.38 31.03 13.73
C ASP A 322 0.89 31.64 13.10
N ARG A 323 1.23 32.89 13.43
CA ARG A 323 2.45 33.62 13.03
C ARG A 323 3.71 32.95 13.56
N LEU A 324 3.77 32.65 14.86
CA LEU A 324 4.89 31.95 15.49
C LEU A 324 5.07 30.53 14.93
N THR A 325 3.98 29.81 14.65
CA THR A 325 4.03 28.49 14.00
C THR A 325 4.65 28.57 12.60
N THR A 326 4.25 29.58 11.82
CA THR A 326 4.79 29.84 10.47
C THR A 326 6.27 30.22 10.55
N ILE A 327 6.64 31.20 11.39
CA ILE A 327 8.02 31.63 11.60
C ILE A 327 8.91 30.47 12.05
N LEU A 328 8.50 29.70 13.06
CA LEU A 328 9.29 28.58 13.58
C LEU A 328 9.51 27.50 12.50
N THR A 329 8.51 27.24 11.65
CA THR A 329 8.63 26.32 10.52
C THR A 329 9.63 26.83 9.50
N GLU A 330 9.53 28.10 9.09
CA GLU A 330 10.48 28.72 8.14
C GLU A 330 11.91 28.76 8.68
N VAL A 331 12.10 29.09 9.96
CA VAL A 331 13.42 29.14 10.62
C VAL A 331 14.07 27.77 10.61
N LEU A 332 13.35 26.72 11.02
CA LEU A 332 13.86 25.35 11.04
C LEU A 332 14.11 24.83 9.62
N GLN A 333 13.23 25.12 8.65
CA GLN A 333 13.44 24.74 7.25
C GLN A 333 14.64 25.47 6.63
N GLY A 334 14.81 26.77 6.87
CA GLY A 334 15.97 27.54 6.40
C GLY A 334 17.29 27.01 6.98
N ALA A 335 17.33 26.73 8.28
CA ALA A 335 18.50 26.10 8.91
C ALA A 335 18.77 24.68 8.38
N ILE A 336 17.72 23.92 8.05
CA ILE A 336 17.86 22.62 7.36
C ILE A 336 18.38 22.80 5.94
N GLU A 337 18.00 23.86 5.21
CA GLU A 337 18.52 24.12 3.87
C GLU A 337 20.00 24.57 3.89
N GLU A 338 20.38 25.47 4.81
CA GLU A 338 21.74 26.03 4.95
C GLU A 338 22.74 25.04 5.60
N HIS A 339 22.42 24.46 6.75
CA HIS A 339 23.40 23.76 7.60
C HIS A 339 23.35 22.22 7.53
N VAL A 340 22.35 21.62 6.90
CA VAL A 340 22.26 20.14 6.78
C VAL A 340 22.74 19.71 5.39
N PRO A 341 23.89 19.01 5.27
CA PRO A 341 24.46 18.64 3.96
C PRO A 341 23.53 17.75 3.13
N GLU A 342 23.68 17.76 1.81
CA GLU A 342 22.91 16.88 0.93
C GLU A 342 23.64 15.57 0.63
N LYS A 343 23.09 14.45 1.11
CA LYS A 343 23.48 13.11 0.66
C LYS A 343 22.93 12.88 -0.75
N ARG A 344 23.82 12.76 -1.74
CA ARG A 344 23.45 12.34 -3.10
C ARG A 344 23.14 10.84 -3.09
N VAL A 345 21.93 10.46 -2.68
CA VAL A 345 21.51 9.05 -2.55
C VAL A 345 21.40 8.39 -3.93
N CYS A 346 22.52 7.89 -4.41
CA CYS A 346 22.51 6.76 -5.32
C CYS A 346 22.36 5.47 -4.51
N TRP A 347 21.24 4.78 -4.73
CA TRP A 347 21.04 3.32 -4.64
C TRP A 347 22.24 2.45 -5.12
N ALA A 348 23.22 3.03 -5.82
CA ALA A 348 24.55 2.48 -6.11
C ALA A 348 25.49 2.38 -4.89
N SER A 349 25.08 2.74 -3.67
CA SER A 349 25.84 2.56 -2.43
C SER A 349 26.04 1.06 -2.12
N LYS A 350 27.06 0.44 -2.74
CA LYS A 350 27.27 -1.02 -2.76
C LYS A 350 27.61 -1.54 -1.34
N PRO A 351 26.73 -2.29 -0.66
CA PRO A 351 26.95 -2.67 0.76
C PRO A 351 28.14 -3.62 1.00
N TRP A 352 28.71 -4.18 -0.06
CA TRP A 352 29.91 -5.03 -0.04
C TRP A 352 31.22 -4.23 -0.18
N TRP A 353 31.14 -2.94 -0.49
CA TRP A 353 32.30 -2.05 -0.54
C TRP A 353 32.77 -1.73 0.89
N SER A 354 34.08 -1.65 1.12
CA SER A 354 34.64 -1.36 2.46
C SER A 354 35.93 -0.56 2.36
N PRO A 355 36.43 0.05 3.46
CA PRO A 355 37.68 0.81 3.46
C PRO A 355 38.87 0.06 2.84
N HIS A 356 39.02 -1.24 3.12
CA HIS A 356 40.03 -2.09 2.50
C HIS A 356 39.99 -2.14 0.95
N LEU A 357 38.80 -2.14 0.32
CA LEU A 357 38.70 -2.07 -1.15
C LEU A 357 39.04 -0.68 -1.69
N THR A 358 38.68 0.38 -0.96
CA THR A 358 39.11 1.75 -1.28
C THR A 358 40.64 1.86 -1.22
N GLU A 359 41.29 1.23 -0.25
CA GLU A 359 42.74 1.26 -0.10
C GLU A 359 43.46 0.43 -1.17
N LEU A 360 42.97 -0.77 -1.51
CA LEU A 360 43.49 -1.53 -2.65
C LEU A 360 43.36 -0.75 -3.96
N ARG A 361 42.27 0.00 -4.18
CA ARG A 361 42.10 0.87 -5.36
C ARG A 361 43.04 2.08 -5.35
N ARG A 362 43.28 2.72 -4.19
CA ARG A 362 44.28 3.79 -4.03
C ARG A 362 45.69 3.28 -4.38
N ARG A 363 46.11 2.17 -3.79
CA ARG A 363 47.40 1.51 -4.05
C ARG A 363 47.56 1.15 -5.54
N MET A 364 46.52 0.58 -6.15
CA MET A 364 46.50 0.27 -7.59
C MET A 364 46.59 1.53 -8.46
N LYS A 365 45.85 2.61 -8.15
CA LYS A 365 45.93 3.88 -8.89
C LYS A 365 47.30 4.55 -8.74
N HIS A 366 47.89 4.53 -7.55
CA HIS A 366 49.25 5.05 -7.34
C HIS A 366 50.29 4.27 -8.17
N LEU A 367 50.22 2.94 -8.17
CA LEU A 367 51.11 2.11 -8.99
C LEU A 367 50.87 2.29 -10.50
N ARG A 368 49.62 2.49 -10.94
CA ARG A 368 49.33 2.87 -12.32
C ARG A 368 49.98 4.20 -12.68
N ASN A 369 49.68 5.26 -11.93
CA ASN A 369 50.23 6.59 -12.15
C ASN A 369 51.78 6.64 -12.08
N ARG A 370 52.42 5.66 -11.44
CA ARG A 370 53.87 5.49 -11.41
C ARG A 370 54.39 4.72 -12.64
N ALA A 371 53.71 3.65 -13.06
CA ALA A 371 54.01 2.94 -14.30
C ALA A 371 53.84 3.86 -15.52
N ASP A 372 52.72 4.57 -15.62
CA ASP A 372 52.40 5.56 -16.68
C ASP A 372 53.40 6.75 -16.72
N ARG A 373 54.28 6.91 -15.73
CA ARG A 373 55.31 7.98 -15.63
C ARG A 373 56.74 7.51 -15.85
N LEU A 374 57.07 6.30 -15.41
CA LEU A 374 58.44 5.74 -15.46
C LEU A 374 58.62 4.73 -16.61
N ASP A 375 57.51 4.24 -17.16
CA ASP A 375 57.37 3.27 -18.25
C ASP A 375 58.20 1.97 -18.14
N THR A 376 58.66 1.63 -16.94
CA THR A 376 59.44 0.40 -16.70
C THR A 376 58.56 -0.84 -16.62
N ASP A 377 59.04 -1.96 -17.16
CA ASP A 377 58.38 -3.27 -16.99
C ASP A 377 58.28 -3.73 -15.53
N HIS A 378 59.15 -3.21 -14.65
CA HIS A 378 59.04 -3.45 -13.21
C HIS A 378 57.79 -2.78 -12.62
N ASP A 379 57.56 -1.50 -12.94
CA ASP A 379 56.41 -0.73 -12.43
C ASP A 379 55.10 -1.18 -13.10
N ARG A 380 55.11 -1.44 -14.42
CA ARG A 380 54.01 -2.13 -15.12
C ARG A 380 53.70 -3.48 -14.45
N GLY A 381 54.72 -4.26 -14.09
CA GLY A 381 54.60 -5.53 -13.36
C GLY A 381 54.09 -5.39 -11.91
N LEU A 382 54.35 -4.28 -11.23
CA LEU A 382 53.75 -3.97 -9.93
C LEU A 382 52.27 -3.58 -10.07
N TYR A 383 51.92 -2.72 -11.02
CA TYR A 383 50.55 -2.36 -11.34
C TYR A 383 49.70 -3.58 -11.70
N CYS A 384 50.19 -4.44 -12.60
CA CYS A 384 49.52 -5.69 -12.98
C CYS A 384 49.29 -6.64 -11.78
N ARG A 385 50.20 -6.68 -10.80
CA ARG A 385 50.00 -7.45 -9.55
C ARG A 385 48.92 -6.83 -8.66
N ALA A 386 48.93 -5.51 -8.47
CA ALA A 386 47.89 -4.80 -7.71
C ALA A 386 46.50 -4.89 -8.36
N CYS A 387 46.42 -4.81 -9.69
CA CYS A 387 45.16 -4.96 -10.44
C CYS A 387 44.60 -6.39 -10.31
N LYS A 388 45.46 -7.43 -10.39
CA LYS A 388 45.06 -8.83 -10.13
C LYS A 388 44.56 -9.02 -8.68
N GLU A 389 45.22 -8.40 -7.71
CA GLU A 389 44.82 -8.44 -6.29
C GLU A 389 43.46 -7.77 -6.04
N PHE A 390 43.29 -6.51 -6.48
CA PHE A 390 42.02 -5.79 -6.36
C PHE A 390 40.87 -6.54 -7.04
N THR A 391 41.08 -7.02 -8.27
CA THR A 391 40.08 -7.79 -9.03
C THR A 391 39.70 -9.10 -8.32
N ARG A 392 40.66 -9.79 -7.69
CA ARG A 392 40.42 -11.01 -6.90
C ARG A 392 39.48 -10.73 -5.73
N GLU A 393 39.74 -9.66 -4.97
CA GLU A 393 39.00 -9.37 -3.74
C GLU A 393 37.59 -8.79 -4.01
N VAL A 394 37.45 -8.01 -5.08
CA VAL A 394 36.14 -7.63 -5.63
C VAL A 394 35.35 -8.86 -6.06
N LYS A 395 35.96 -9.81 -6.80
CA LYS A 395 35.30 -11.05 -7.21
C LYS A 395 34.84 -11.90 -6.02
N LYS A 396 35.66 -12.12 -4.98
CA LYS A 396 35.25 -12.86 -3.77
C LYS A 396 33.95 -12.31 -3.14
N ARG A 397 33.79 -10.99 -3.12
CA ARG A 397 32.66 -10.31 -2.47
C ARG A 397 31.41 -10.24 -3.33
N ILE A 398 31.57 -10.13 -4.65
CA ILE A 398 30.46 -10.23 -5.61
C ILE A 398 29.95 -11.68 -5.76
N LEU A 399 30.83 -12.68 -5.57
CA LEU A 399 30.52 -14.10 -5.75
C LEU A 399 30.01 -14.85 -4.52
N LYS A 400 29.97 -14.23 -3.32
CA LYS A 400 29.05 -14.73 -2.28
C LYS A 400 27.64 -14.67 -2.88
N PRO A 401 26.89 -15.78 -2.97
CA PRO A 401 25.58 -15.76 -3.59
C PRO A 401 24.73 -14.66 -2.98
N ARG A 402 24.05 -13.88 -3.82
CA ARG A 402 22.95 -13.03 -3.37
C ARG A 402 21.94 -13.94 -2.69
N ARG A 403 22.01 -14.06 -1.35
CA ARG A 403 20.87 -14.50 -0.55
C ARG A 403 19.71 -13.64 -1.05
N ARG A 404 18.63 -14.29 -1.50
CA ARG A 404 17.37 -13.58 -1.72
C ARG A 404 17.10 -12.78 -0.46
N ILE A 405 16.64 -11.54 -0.60
CA ILE A 405 16.09 -10.81 0.54
C ILE A 405 14.78 -11.52 0.89
N GLN A 406 14.91 -12.60 1.66
CA GLN A 406 13.82 -13.09 2.49
C GLN A 406 13.49 -11.95 3.43
N VAL A 407 12.20 -11.64 3.57
CA VAL A 407 11.76 -10.65 4.55
C VAL A 407 11.85 -11.32 5.93
N ALA A 408 13.06 -11.30 6.48
CA ALA A 408 13.43 -11.81 7.80
C ALA A 408 13.89 -10.67 8.73
N ASP A 409 13.75 -9.42 8.27
CA ASP A 409 14.26 -8.21 8.92
C ASP A 409 13.21 -7.51 9.81
N LEU A 410 12.17 -8.23 10.24
CA LEU A 410 11.15 -7.74 11.17
C LEU A 410 11.44 -8.34 12.55
N GLN A 411 11.81 -7.51 13.54
CA GLN A 411 11.94 -7.94 14.93
C GLN A 411 10.63 -7.71 15.70
N THR A 412 10.34 -8.56 16.67
CA THR A 412 9.41 -8.27 17.76
C THR A 412 9.94 -7.12 18.62
N ASP A 413 9.11 -6.59 19.52
CA ASP A 413 9.56 -5.61 20.52
C ASP A 413 10.49 -6.23 21.60
N GLU A 414 10.69 -7.57 21.56
CA GLU A 414 11.69 -8.34 22.33
C GLU A 414 12.97 -8.64 21.51
N GLU A 415 13.20 -7.91 20.42
CA GLU A 415 14.32 -8.07 19.48
C GLU A 415 14.42 -9.43 18.74
N GLN A 416 13.46 -10.34 18.91
CA GLN A 416 13.43 -11.64 18.23
C GLN A 416 13.01 -11.48 16.76
N TRP A 417 13.73 -12.12 15.82
CA TRP A 417 13.42 -12.04 14.39
C TRP A 417 12.20 -12.89 14.03
N ALA A 418 11.18 -12.27 13.42
CA ALA A 418 9.96 -12.91 12.96
C ALA A 418 10.24 -13.85 11.78
N VAL A 419 10.21 -15.17 12.03
CA VAL A 419 10.59 -16.20 11.05
C VAL A 419 9.41 -16.53 10.15
N GLU A 420 8.24 -16.75 10.71
CA GLU A 420 7.04 -17.10 9.96
C GLU A 420 6.30 -15.87 9.43
N ASP A 421 5.45 -16.08 8.41
CA ASP A 421 4.56 -15.02 7.93
C ASP A 421 3.39 -14.76 8.90
N SER A 422 3.12 -15.72 9.80
CA SER A 422 2.37 -15.60 11.05
C SER A 422 2.95 -14.47 11.92
N ASP A 423 4.22 -14.60 12.30
CA ASP A 423 4.95 -13.70 13.19
C ASP A 423 5.04 -12.31 12.57
N LYS A 424 5.36 -12.22 11.28
CA LYS A 424 5.46 -10.94 10.56
C LYS A 424 4.12 -10.22 10.50
N ALA A 425 3.01 -10.94 10.33
CA ALA A 425 1.68 -10.35 10.44
C ALA A 425 1.41 -9.84 11.86
N SER A 426 1.75 -10.61 12.90
CA SER A 426 1.58 -10.25 14.31
C SER A 426 2.43 -9.04 14.72
N VAL A 427 3.71 -8.99 14.32
CA VAL A 427 4.62 -7.85 14.55
C VAL A 427 4.10 -6.60 13.86
N LEU A 428 3.72 -6.69 12.57
CA LEU A 428 3.13 -5.55 11.85
C LEU A 428 1.80 -5.13 12.48
N GLN A 429 0.98 -6.07 12.95
CA GLN A 429 -0.27 -5.77 13.63
C GLN A 429 -0.02 -5.05 14.96
N ALA A 430 0.87 -5.54 15.83
CA ALA A 430 1.22 -4.87 17.09
C ALA A 430 1.81 -3.47 16.85
N ARG A 431 2.66 -3.31 15.83
CA ARG A 431 3.34 -2.05 15.51
C ARG A 431 2.40 -0.96 14.97
N PHE A 432 1.34 -1.33 14.25
CA PHE A 432 0.37 -0.38 13.68
C PHE A 432 -0.97 -0.32 14.45
N PHE A 433 -1.27 -1.35 15.26
CA PHE A 433 -2.46 -1.51 16.09
C PHE A 433 -2.04 -2.10 17.44
N PRO A 434 -1.35 -1.31 18.29
CA PRO A 434 -0.95 -1.75 19.62
C PRO A 434 -2.17 -2.27 20.39
N ARG A 435 -1.97 -3.35 21.15
CA ARG A 435 -3.04 -4.04 21.88
C ARG A 435 -3.78 -3.02 22.75
N ALA A 436 -5.11 -3.01 22.69
CA ALA A 436 -5.90 -2.22 23.62
C ALA A 436 -5.51 -2.60 25.06
N PRO A 437 -5.27 -1.63 25.96
CA PRO A 437 -4.86 -1.92 27.33
C PRO A 437 -5.86 -2.85 28.01
N SER A 438 -5.37 -3.73 28.88
CA SER A 438 -6.23 -4.60 29.69
C SER A 438 -7.24 -3.77 30.48
N SER A 439 -8.36 -4.36 30.89
CA SER A 439 -9.32 -3.61 31.70
C SER A 439 -8.80 -3.21 33.08
N GLN A 440 -7.67 -3.77 33.54
CA GLN A 440 -6.98 -3.24 34.71
C GLN A 440 -6.12 -2.02 34.33
N GLU A 441 -5.18 -2.11 33.39
CA GLU A 441 -4.41 -0.94 32.91
C GLU A 441 -5.30 0.22 32.45
N PHE A 442 -6.45 -0.07 31.82
CA PHE A 442 -7.43 0.93 31.44
C PHE A 442 -8.16 1.51 32.66
N ARG A 443 -8.51 0.71 33.67
CA ARG A 443 -9.04 1.23 34.95
C ARG A 443 -7.99 2.06 35.67
N ASP A 444 -6.76 1.60 35.80
CA ASP A 444 -5.68 2.29 36.52
C ASP A 444 -5.36 3.61 35.83
N ARG A 445 -5.19 3.61 34.50
CA ARG A 445 -5.02 4.85 33.72
C ARG A 445 -6.25 5.73 33.78
N THR A 446 -7.47 5.19 33.77
CA THR A 446 -8.70 6.00 33.89
C THR A 446 -8.88 6.53 35.31
N ALA A 447 -8.49 5.81 36.36
CA ALA A 447 -8.57 6.22 37.76
C ALA A 447 -7.49 7.25 38.10
N THR A 448 -6.28 7.08 37.57
CA THR A 448 -5.23 8.11 37.59
C THR A 448 -5.71 9.35 36.83
N ARG A 449 -6.21 9.19 35.60
CA ARG A 449 -6.77 10.30 34.81
C ARG A 449 -8.00 10.94 35.47
N ARG A 450 -8.78 10.18 36.23
CA ARG A 450 -9.96 10.66 36.96
C ARG A 450 -9.57 11.35 38.26
N ALA A 451 -8.55 10.90 38.97
CA ALA A 451 -7.97 11.62 40.10
C ALA A 451 -7.24 12.90 39.64
N GLU A 452 -6.53 12.86 38.52
CA GLU A 452 -6.00 14.06 37.82
C GLU A 452 -7.14 15.04 37.51
N ILE A 453 -8.23 14.58 36.88
CA ILE A 453 -9.39 15.42 36.52
C ILE A 453 -10.18 15.90 37.74
N ASP A 454 -10.42 15.07 38.75
CA ASP A 454 -11.21 15.45 39.92
C ASP A 454 -10.42 16.38 40.86
N ALA A 455 -9.09 16.25 40.95
CA ALA A 455 -8.24 17.24 41.61
C ALA A 455 -8.15 18.56 40.82
N TRP A 456 -8.13 18.48 39.48
CA TRP A 456 -8.17 19.63 38.59
C TRP A 456 -9.52 20.37 38.65
N LEU A 457 -10.64 19.65 38.74
CA LEU A 457 -11.99 20.20 38.95
C LEU A 457 -12.20 20.75 40.37
N ALA A 458 -11.43 20.27 41.36
CA ALA A 458 -11.43 20.78 42.73
C ALA A 458 -10.52 22.03 42.92
N THR A 459 -9.85 22.49 41.86
CA THR A 459 -9.14 23.77 41.85
C THR A 459 -10.12 24.90 41.51
N GLU A 460 -10.05 26.05 42.17
CA GLU A 460 -10.98 27.16 41.90
C GLU A 460 -10.90 27.65 40.45
N TRP A 461 -12.05 27.90 39.83
CA TRP A 461 -12.18 28.23 38.41
C TRP A 461 -11.76 29.68 38.13
N GLY A 462 -10.45 29.93 38.12
CA GLY A 462 -9.82 31.18 37.68
C GLY A 462 -8.55 30.93 36.86
N ASP A 463 -7.65 30.09 37.36
CA ASP A 463 -6.35 29.80 36.73
C ASP A 463 -6.34 28.43 36.03
N PHE A 464 -6.59 28.44 34.72
CA PHE A 464 -6.33 27.28 33.87
C PHE A 464 -4.80 27.04 33.81
N PRO A 465 -4.27 25.90 34.27
CA PRO A 465 -2.83 25.69 34.37
C PRO A 465 -2.20 25.62 32.97
N LEU A 466 -1.56 26.72 32.57
CA LEU A 466 -0.84 26.83 31.31
C LEU A 466 0.27 25.77 31.25
N ILE A 467 0.48 25.17 30.07
CA ILE A 467 1.64 24.32 29.81
C ILE A 467 2.90 25.14 30.07
N GLN A 468 3.86 24.53 30.78
CA GLN A 468 5.11 25.16 31.22
C GLN A 468 6.26 24.89 30.22
N GLU A 469 7.23 25.81 30.11
CA GLU A 469 8.47 25.58 29.32
C GLU A 469 9.12 24.22 29.68
N SER A 470 9.18 23.90 30.98
CA SER A 470 9.79 22.69 31.50
C SER A 470 9.11 21.41 30.99
N GLU A 471 7.79 21.41 30.81
CA GLU A 471 7.07 20.27 30.23
C GLU A 471 7.30 20.15 28.73
N VAL A 472 7.20 21.25 27.97
CA VAL A 472 7.47 21.24 26.52
C VAL A 472 8.88 20.74 26.24
N ARG A 473 9.88 21.27 26.95
CA ARG A 473 11.28 20.83 26.88
C ARG A 473 11.43 19.35 27.16
N ARG A 474 10.83 18.86 28.26
CA ARG A 474 10.86 17.44 28.63
C ARG A 474 10.28 16.56 27.52
N ARG A 475 9.12 16.92 26.96
CA ARG A 475 8.49 16.17 25.85
C ARG A 475 9.32 16.17 24.58
N ILE A 476 10.02 17.26 24.25
CA ILE A 476 10.96 17.32 23.13
C ILE A 476 12.13 16.35 23.36
N LEU A 477 12.73 16.35 24.56
CA LEU A 477 13.84 15.45 24.90
C LEU A 477 13.43 13.97 24.97
N GLU A 478 12.19 13.66 25.31
CA GLU A 478 11.62 12.30 25.25
C GLU A 478 11.42 11.76 23.81
N MET A 479 11.51 12.59 22.76
CA MET A 479 11.28 12.14 21.38
C MET A 479 12.39 11.19 20.87
N ARG A 480 12.03 10.23 20.01
CA ARG A 480 13.02 9.42 19.29
C ARG A 480 13.69 10.26 18.19
N ALA A 481 14.90 10.76 18.46
CA ALA A 481 15.68 11.66 17.60
C ALA A 481 15.69 11.31 16.10
N VAL A 482 15.80 10.02 15.77
CA VAL A 482 15.87 9.49 14.38
C VAL A 482 14.53 8.88 13.93
N SER A 483 13.41 9.52 14.29
CA SER A 483 12.10 9.26 13.67
C SER A 483 12.11 9.66 12.18
N ALA A 484 11.12 9.21 11.40
CA ALA A 484 10.92 9.76 10.06
C ALA A 484 10.37 11.20 10.20
N PRO A 485 10.92 12.19 9.47
CA PRO A 485 10.43 13.57 9.52
C PRO A 485 9.00 13.70 8.99
N GLY A 486 8.33 14.81 9.35
CA GLY A 486 6.96 15.11 8.94
C GLY A 486 6.83 15.50 7.46
N ALA A 487 5.65 15.99 7.08
CA ALA A 487 5.43 16.59 5.76
C ALA A 487 6.19 17.92 5.59
N ASP A 488 6.50 18.56 6.73
CA ASP A 488 7.43 19.68 6.94
C ASP A 488 8.91 19.37 6.64
N GLY A 489 9.32 18.09 6.62
CA GLY A 489 10.73 17.70 6.47
C GLY A 489 11.60 17.87 7.73
N ILE A 490 11.03 18.29 8.86
CA ILE A 490 11.74 18.56 10.12
C ILE A 490 11.94 17.24 10.88
N LEU A 491 13.17 16.98 11.30
CA LEU A 491 13.55 15.79 12.07
C LEU A 491 13.40 16.07 13.58
N ALA A 492 12.93 15.10 14.37
CA ALA A 492 12.80 15.25 15.83
C ALA A 492 14.11 15.68 16.52
N LYS A 493 15.27 15.21 16.01
CA LYS A 493 16.58 15.67 16.49
C LYS A 493 16.79 17.19 16.37
N CYS A 494 16.26 17.84 15.33
CA CYS A 494 16.37 19.30 15.16
C CYS A 494 15.68 20.04 16.32
N LEU A 495 14.55 19.51 16.79
CA LEU A 495 13.81 20.07 17.92
C LEU A 495 14.59 19.92 19.23
N GLN A 496 15.28 18.79 19.42
CA GLN A 496 16.08 18.49 20.62
C GLN A 496 17.31 19.40 20.72
N GLU A 497 18.09 19.47 19.65
CA GLU A 497 19.33 20.27 19.58
C GLU A 497 19.05 21.79 19.61
N CYS A 498 17.82 22.22 19.26
CA CYS A 498 17.37 23.61 19.36
C CYS A 498 16.45 23.89 20.56
N SER A 499 16.27 22.93 21.48
CA SER A 499 15.20 22.97 22.51
C SER A 499 15.21 24.27 23.33
N ASP A 500 16.38 24.79 23.70
CA ASP A 500 16.52 26.08 24.39
C ASP A 500 15.88 27.28 23.69
N SER A 501 15.89 27.30 22.35
CA SER A 501 15.39 28.43 21.56
C SER A 501 13.94 28.26 21.09
N ILE A 502 13.42 27.03 21.06
CA ILE A 502 12.08 26.73 20.52
C ILE A 502 11.06 26.38 21.61
N THR A 503 11.49 25.95 22.80
CA THR A 503 10.60 25.63 23.92
C THR A 503 9.65 26.78 24.30
N PRO A 504 10.09 28.04 24.46
CA PRO A 504 9.18 29.15 24.81
C PRO A 504 8.14 29.40 23.72
N VAL A 505 8.56 29.29 22.46
CA VAL A 505 7.72 29.50 21.27
C VAL A 505 6.62 28.44 21.18
N LEU A 506 7.00 27.17 21.34
CA LEU A 506 6.07 26.04 21.34
C LEU A 506 5.12 26.09 22.54
N GLN A 507 5.60 26.52 23.72
CA GLN A 507 4.75 26.75 24.88
C GLN A 507 3.65 27.79 24.60
N ALA A 508 4.00 28.93 23.99
CA ALA A 508 3.05 29.96 23.60
C ALA A 508 2.02 29.43 22.58
N ILE A 509 2.48 28.74 21.54
CA ILE A 509 1.62 28.11 20.51
C ILE A 509 0.64 27.12 21.15
N PHE A 510 1.10 26.19 21.98
CA PHE A 510 0.22 25.19 22.61
C PHE A 510 -0.81 25.82 23.55
N ASN A 511 -0.41 26.83 24.34
CA ASN A 511 -1.33 27.55 25.22
C ASN A 511 -2.38 28.39 24.47
N GLY A 512 -2.05 28.88 23.26
CA GLY A 512 -3.03 29.48 22.36
C GLY A 512 -4.02 28.45 21.78
N LEU A 513 -3.52 27.29 21.36
CA LEU A 513 -4.32 26.23 20.73
C LEU A 513 -5.25 25.47 21.69
N ILE A 514 -4.93 25.43 22.99
CA ILE A 514 -5.77 24.80 24.04
C ILE A 514 -7.12 25.51 24.23
N ARG A 515 -7.31 26.69 23.63
CA ARG A 515 -8.53 27.52 23.74
C ARG A 515 -9.49 27.41 22.54
N SER A 516 -9.42 26.35 21.72
CA SER A 516 -10.35 26.17 20.60
C SER A 516 -10.79 24.71 20.36
N ASP A 517 -12.11 24.48 20.40
CA ASP A 517 -12.81 23.28 19.91
C ASP A 517 -13.75 23.65 18.73
N ASP A 518 -13.99 22.70 17.82
CA ASP A 518 -14.87 22.89 16.65
C ASP A 518 -16.37 22.69 17.02
N VAL A 519 -17.20 23.75 16.91
CA VAL A 519 -18.66 23.68 17.10
C VAL A 519 -19.39 23.61 15.75
N LEU A 520 -20.38 22.71 15.62
CA LEU A 520 -21.25 22.60 14.44
C LEU A 520 -22.69 23.00 14.77
N ILE A 521 -23.15 24.09 14.14
CA ILE A 521 -24.56 24.52 14.10
C ILE A 521 -25.15 24.08 12.75
N TRP A 522 -26.40 23.59 12.75
CA TRP A 522 -27.13 23.21 11.53
C TRP A 522 -28.66 23.33 11.74
N ASP A 523 -29.41 23.53 10.66
CA ASP A 523 -30.89 23.62 10.67
C ASP A 523 -31.45 23.09 9.33
N ILE A 524 -32.75 22.78 9.28
CA ILE A 524 -33.47 22.35 8.07
C ILE A 524 -34.59 23.35 7.75
N VAL A 525 -34.33 24.24 6.79
CA VAL A 525 -35.29 25.27 6.36
C VAL A 525 -36.23 24.72 5.28
N SER A 526 -37.53 24.68 5.55
CA SER A 526 -38.57 24.40 4.55
C SER A 526 -38.76 25.60 3.61
N SER A 527 -39.07 25.37 2.34
CA SER A 527 -38.99 26.42 1.30
C SER A 527 -40.18 27.38 1.23
N THR A 528 -40.79 27.69 2.37
CA THR A 528 -41.99 28.56 2.49
C THR A 528 -41.89 29.57 3.63
N GLU A 529 -40.88 29.47 4.50
CA GLU A 529 -40.64 30.41 5.61
C GLU A 529 -39.29 31.13 5.44
N GLY A 530 -39.21 32.35 6.01
CA GLY A 530 -38.23 33.37 5.62
C GLY A 530 -36.80 33.20 6.12
N THR A 531 -36.04 32.31 5.47
CA THR A 531 -34.55 32.35 5.42
C THR A 531 -33.87 32.23 6.81
N PRO A 532 -32.61 32.68 7.10
CA PRO A 532 -31.75 31.98 8.06
C PRO A 532 -31.99 32.30 9.55
N GLY A 533 -33.10 32.93 9.93
CA GLY A 533 -33.27 33.56 11.25
C GLY A 533 -32.98 32.66 12.46
N ARG A 534 -33.22 31.34 12.37
CA ARG A 534 -32.87 30.37 13.42
C ARG A 534 -31.38 30.08 13.51
N VAL A 535 -30.69 29.92 12.37
CA VAL A 535 -29.23 29.73 12.34
C VAL A 535 -28.54 31.01 12.79
N GLN A 536 -29.05 32.18 12.40
CA GLN A 536 -28.54 33.46 12.84
C GLN A 536 -28.76 33.64 14.35
N ALA A 537 -29.98 33.47 14.88
CA ALA A 537 -30.23 33.57 16.31
C ALA A 537 -29.43 32.54 17.15
N ALA A 538 -29.11 31.37 16.58
CA ALA A 538 -28.22 30.40 17.23
C ALA A 538 -26.74 30.86 17.19
N LEU A 539 -26.28 31.49 16.12
CA LEU A 539 -24.96 32.14 16.04
C LEU A 539 -24.86 33.34 16.98
N ASP A 540 -25.93 34.14 17.10
CA ASP A 540 -26.01 35.30 17.99
C ASP A 540 -25.98 34.84 19.45
N PHE A 541 -26.85 33.90 19.85
CA PHE A 541 -26.82 33.32 21.20
C PHE A 541 -25.47 32.66 21.55
N ILE A 542 -24.83 31.97 20.59
CA ILE A 542 -23.51 31.37 20.80
C ILE A 542 -22.41 32.44 20.84
N ALA A 543 -22.56 33.57 20.14
CA ALA A 543 -21.67 34.72 20.27
C ALA A 543 -21.82 35.36 21.65
N ASP A 544 -23.03 35.70 22.07
CA ASP A 544 -23.35 36.28 23.40
C ASP A 544 -22.81 35.41 24.52
N TRP A 545 -23.06 34.09 24.47
CA TRP A 545 -22.51 33.12 25.41
C TRP A 545 -20.96 33.05 25.36
N SER A 546 -20.37 33.16 24.17
CA SER A 546 -18.91 33.18 24.02
C SER A 546 -18.27 34.50 24.51
N GLU A 547 -19.02 35.58 24.62
CA GLU A 547 -18.58 36.81 25.28
C GLU A 547 -18.76 36.68 26.81
N GLU A 548 -19.91 36.23 27.31
CA GLU A 548 -20.18 35.97 28.74
C GLU A 548 -19.12 35.06 29.38
N TRP A 549 -18.84 33.92 28.76
CA TRP A 549 -17.90 32.92 29.31
C TRP A 549 -16.45 33.12 28.87
N GLY A 550 -16.19 34.11 28.02
CA GLY A 550 -14.88 34.30 27.41
C GLY A 550 -14.42 33.05 26.65
N LEU A 551 -15.05 32.76 25.51
CA LEU A 551 -14.73 31.71 24.54
C LEU A 551 -14.93 32.17 23.08
N ILE A 552 -14.84 33.49 22.84
CA ILE A 552 -15.11 34.21 21.58
C ILE A 552 -14.70 33.43 20.31
N PHE A 553 -15.67 33.24 19.40
CA PHE A 553 -15.49 32.51 18.16
C PHE A 553 -14.93 33.36 17.00
N ASP A 554 -14.02 32.76 16.24
CA ASP A 554 -13.34 33.37 15.08
C ASP A 554 -14.20 33.26 13.80
N ALA A 555 -14.94 34.33 13.50
CA ALA A 555 -15.87 34.40 12.36
C ALA A 555 -15.20 34.24 10.98
N ALA A 556 -13.89 34.50 10.86
CA ALA A 556 -13.15 34.32 9.61
C ALA A 556 -12.75 32.86 9.36
N LYS A 557 -12.57 32.07 10.43
CA LYS A 557 -12.30 30.62 10.34
C LYS A 557 -13.58 29.77 10.35
N CYS A 558 -14.70 30.30 10.86
CA CYS A 558 -16.06 29.74 10.61
C CYS A 558 -16.38 29.65 9.12
N LYS A 559 -17.24 28.72 8.71
CA LYS A 559 -17.61 28.48 7.30
C LYS A 559 -19.08 28.10 7.14
N ALA A 560 -19.78 28.79 6.26
CA ALA A 560 -21.17 28.51 5.93
C ALA A 560 -21.28 27.59 4.69
N LEU A 561 -21.91 26.42 4.84
CA LEU A 561 -22.24 25.53 3.73
C LEU A 561 -23.76 25.47 3.52
N ASP A 562 -24.23 26.00 2.39
CA ASP A 562 -25.63 25.98 1.97
C ASP A 562 -25.90 24.70 1.16
N VAL A 563 -26.56 23.73 1.78
CA VAL A 563 -26.79 22.41 1.18
C VAL A 563 -28.13 22.39 0.44
N THR A 564 -28.10 22.45 -0.88
CA THR A 564 -29.31 22.55 -1.72
C THR A 564 -29.15 21.90 -3.09
N LEU A 565 -30.20 21.19 -3.53
CA LEU A 565 -30.35 20.73 -4.91
C LEU A 565 -31.11 21.74 -5.81
N ARG A 566 -31.67 22.81 -5.23
CA ARG A 566 -32.32 23.91 -5.96
C ARG A 566 -31.33 25.05 -6.19
N ARG A 567 -31.35 25.61 -7.39
CA ARG A 567 -30.66 26.86 -7.74
C ARG A 567 -31.35 28.02 -6.98
N ARG A 568 -30.77 28.48 -5.87
CA ARG A 568 -31.20 29.73 -5.21
C ARG A 568 -30.86 30.92 -6.14
N VAL A 569 -31.69 31.96 -6.10
CA VAL A 569 -31.42 33.24 -6.79
C VAL A 569 -30.48 34.11 -5.94
N GLU A 570 -30.66 34.10 -4.62
CA GLU A 570 -29.87 34.91 -3.68
C GLU A 570 -29.06 34.03 -2.69
N PRO A 571 -27.85 34.45 -2.27
CA PRO A 571 -27.10 33.77 -1.23
C PRO A 571 -27.72 33.94 0.15
N ILE A 572 -27.58 32.92 1.00
CA ILE A 572 -27.71 33.12 2.46
C ILE A 572 -26.47 33.87 2.95
N HIS A 573 -26.68 34.98 3.65
CA HIS A 573 -25.66 35.69 4.43
C HIS A 573 -25.83 35.32 5.91
N LEU A 574 -24.71 35.08 6.61
CA LEU A 574 -24.65 34.79 8.04
C LEU A 574 -23.58 35.67 8.69
N THR A 575 -23.83 36.07 9.94
CA THR A 575 -22.94 36.91 10.75
C THR A 575 -22.66 36.29 12.10
N MET A 576 -21.59 36.72 12.77
CA MET A 576 -21.27 36.39 14.16
C MET A 576 -20.32 37.46 14.68
N GLY A 577 -20.58 38.05 15.86
CA GLY A 577 -19.81 39.20 16.37
C GLY A 577 -19.75 40.38 15.39
N GLY A 578 -20.84 40.62 14.64
CA GLY A 578 -20.92 41.64 13.58
C GLY A 578 -20.13 41.33 12.30
N ARG A 579 -19.33 40.26 12.24
CA ARG A 579 -18.52 39.87 11.07
C ARG A 579 -19.24 38.83 10.21
N THR A 580 -19.11 38.92 8.88
CA THR A 580 -19.75 37.97 7.94
C THR A 580 -18.97 36.66 7.85
N ILE A 581 -19.65 35.53 7.97
CA ILE A 581 -19.06 34.19 7.84
C ILE A 581 -18.87 33.85 6.35
N PRO A 582 -17.69 33.40 5.90
CA PRO A 582 -17.45 33.05 4.50
C PRO A 582 -18.25 31.81 4.07
N LYS A 583 -18.97 31.93 2.94
CA LYS A 583 -19.67 30.81 2.29
C LYS A 583 -18.69 29.93 1.51
N VAL A 584 -18.88 28.62 1.57
CA VAL A 584 -18.10 27.61 0.83
C VAL A 584 -19.02 26.60 0.15
N ASP A 585 -18.56 26.03 -0.98
CA ASP A 585 -19.23 24.90 -1.66
C ASP A 585 -18.81 23.53 -1.11
N GLU A 586 -17.72 23.46 -0.34
CA GLU A 586 -17.24 22.25 0.31
C GLU A 586 -16.67 22.54 1.71
N ILE A 587 -17.03 21.70 2.68
CA ILE A 587 -16.49 21.73 4.03
C ILE A 587 -16.00 20.33 4.43
N LYS A 588 -15.00 20.26 5.32
CA LYS A 588 -14.49 19.01 5.88
C LYS A 588 -14.90 18.91 7.34
N TYR A 589 -15.83 18.02 7.66
CA TYR A 589 -16.32 17.78 9.03
C TYR A 589 -16.04 16.33 9.46
N LEU A 590 -15.49 16.15 10.67
CA LEU A 590 -15.06 14.85 11.22
C LEU A 590 -14.22 13.99 10.24
N GLY A 591 -13.47 14.63 9.33
CA GLY A 591 -12.65 13.94 8.31
C GLY A 591 -13.37 13.54 7.02
N VAL A 592 -14.69 13.68 6.94
CA VAL A 592 -15.49 13.53 5.71
C VAL A 592 -15.54 14.90 5.00
N TRP A 593 -15.61 14.91 3.66
CA TRP A 593 -15.86 16.14 2.88
C TRP A 593 -17.32 16.16 2.46
N ILE A 594 -18.03 17.25 2.77
CA ILE A 594 -19.43 17.50 2.45
C ILE A 594 -19.46 18.61 1.40
N ASP A 595 -20.08 18.37 0.24
CA ASP A 595 -20.30 19.38 -0.80
C ASP A 595 -21.73 19.91 -0.79
N SER A 596 -21.95 21.12 -1.31
CA SER A 596 -23.23 21.85 -1.33
C SER A 596 -24.39 21.09 -2.01
N ARG A 597 -24.09 20.05 -2.79
CA ARG A 597 -25.06 19.18 -3.48
C ARG A 597 -25.12 17.74 -2.96
N LEU A 598 -24.38 17.41 -1.89
CA LEU A 598 -24.22 16.05 -1.33
C LEU A 598 -23.87 14.98 -2.37
N THR A 599 -23.04 15.31 -3.36
CA THR A 599 -22.56 14.36 -4.38
C THR A 599 -21.48 13.43 -3.85
N TRP A 600 -20.79 13.86 -2.78
CA TRP A 600 -19.63 13.24 -2.13
C TRP A 600 -18.41 13.04 -3.04
N ARG A 601 -18.41 13.64 -4.24
CA ARG A 601 -17.35 13.47 -5.24
C ARG A 601 -15.97 13.83 -4.67
N LYS A 602 -15.84 14.99 -4.02
CA LYS A 602 -14.59 15.44 -3.39
C LYS A 602 -14.11 14.48 -2.31
N HIS A 603 -15.02 13.93 -1.50
CA HIS A 603 -14.65 12.93 -0.49
C HIS A 603 -14.07 11.67 -1.14
N LEU A 604 -14.75 11.11 -2.14
CA LEU A 604 -14.29 9.93 -2.87
C LEU A 604 -12.93 10.17 -3.54
N GLU A 605 -12.74 11.29 -4.22
CA GLU A 605 -11.47 11.65 -4.88
C GLU A 605 -10.31 11.77 -3.87
N VAL A 606 -10.50 12.47 -2.75
CA VAL A 606 -9.47 12.64 -1.70
C VAL A 606 -9.20 11.34 -0.93
N THR A 607 -10.23 10.52 -0.71
CA THR A 607 -10.12 9.22 -0.03
C THR A 607 -9.42 8.20 -0.92
N CYS A 608 -9.89 7.99 -2.15
CA CYS A 608 -9.31 7.04 -3.09
C CYS A 608 -7.88 7.39 -3.49
N ASN A 609 -7.56 8.67 -3.74
CA ASN A 609 -6.16 9.05 -4.04
C ASN A 609 -5.22 8.73 -2.87
N ALA A 610 -5.59 9.05 -1.63
CA ALA A 610 -4.80 8.72 -0.46
C ALA A 610 -4.64 7.19 -0.26
N CYS A 611 -5.70 6.41 -0.51
CA CYS A 611 -5.64 4.94 -0.54
C CYS A 611 -4.69 4.41 -1.62
N LEU A 612 -4.70 4.99 -2.82
CA LEU A 612 -3.74 4.65 -3.89
C LEU A 612 -2.30 5.01 -3.54
N GLN A 613 -2.04 6.09 -2.78
CA GLN A 613 -0.69 6.37 -2.28
C GLN A 613 -0.23 5.31 -1.27
N ARG A 614 -1.11 4.86 -0.35
CA ARG A 614 -0.80 3.75 0.60
C ARG A 614 -0.48 2.45 -0.15
N LEU A 615 -1.25 2.12 -1.19
CA LEU A 615 -0.98 0.97 -2.06
C LEU A 615 0.36 1.08 -2.81
N ARG A 616 0.81 2.28 -3.21
CA ARG A 616 2.17 2.48 -3.77
C ARG A 616 3.29 2.21 -2.76
N VAL A 617 3.04 2.38 -1.46
CA VAL A 617 3.99 2.00 -0.39
C VAL A 617 3.98 0.49 -0.18
N ILE A 618 2.79 -0.13 -0.09
CA ILE A 618 2.65 -1.60 0.05
C ILE A 618 3.32 -2.33 -1.15
N ARG A 619 3.21 -1.80 -2.37
CA ARG A 619 3.88 -2.31 -3.58
C ARG A 619 5.43 -2.22 -3.55
N LYS A 620 6.03 -1.59 -2.54
CA LYS A 620 7.49 -1.70 -2.30
C LYS A 620 7.86 -2.99 -1.56
N LEU A 621 6.91 -3.61 -0.87
CA LEU A 621 7.10 -4.83 -0.06
C LEU A 621 6.76 -6.12 -0.85
N CYS A 622 6.13 -5.99 -2.03
CA CYS A 622 5.77 -7.12 -2.89
C CYS A 622 5.50 -6.71 -4.36
N ALA A 623 5.72 -7.67 -5.28
CA ALA A 623 5.60 -7.47 -6.73
C ALA A 623 4.57 -8.44 -7.36
N THR A 624 4.94 -9.20 -8.40
CA THR A 624 4.11 -10.30 -8.95
C THR A 624 4.53 -11.64 -8.37
N HIS A 625 5.83 -11.98 -8.38
CA HIS A 625 6.36 -13.27 -7.93
C HIS A 625 7.20 -13.24 -6.63
N TRP A 626 7.42 -12.08 -6.00
CA TRP A 626 8.23 -11.95 -4.77
C TRP A 626 7.62 -10.97 -3.76
N GLY A 627 8.03 -11.11 -2.49
CA GLY A 627 7.65 -10.25 -1.37
C GLY A 627 6.74 -10.93 -0.34
N LEU A 628 6.14 -10.14 0.54
CA LEU A 628 5.26 -10.58 1.62
C LEU A 628 4.11 -11.49 1.14
N HIS A 629 3.80 -12.55 1.90
CA HIS A 629 2.73 -13.49 1.58
C HIS A 629 1.37 -12.77 1.45
N PRO A 630 0.46 -13.19 0.54
CA PRO A 630 -0.81 -12.49 0.30
C PRO A 630 -1.68 -12.34 1.54
N THR A 631 -1.62 -13.26 2.51
CA THR A 631 -2.26 -13.10 3.83
C THR A 631 -1.78 -11.82 4.54
N VAL A 632 -0.45 -11.60 4.61
CA VAL A 632 0.17 -10.44 5.26
C VAL A 632 -0.17 -9.16 4.49
N VAL A 633 -0.12 -9.20 3.16
CA VAL A 633 -0.47 -8.05 2.31
C VAL A 633 -1.95 -7.67 2.49
N SER A 634 -2.84 -8.65 2.57
CA SER A 634 -4.26 -8.41 2.85
C SER A 634 -4.51 -7.88 4.26
N THR A 635 -3.73 -8.31 5.26
CA THR A 635 -3.77 -7.68 6.60
C THR A 635 -3.37 -6.22 6.50
N LEU A 636 -2.28 -5.88 5.81
CA LEU A 636 -1.85 -4.49 5.59
C LEU A 636 -2.88 -3.64 4.82
N VAL A 637 -3.57 -4.21 3.83
CA VAL A 637 -4.66 -3.54 3.08
C VAL A 637 -5.89 -3.33 3.99
N GLY A 638 -6.34 -4.38 4.70
CA GLY A 638 -7.46 -4.31 5.64
C GLY A 638 -7.20 -3.40 6.84
N ALA A 639 -5.93 -3.21 7.20
CA ALA A 639 -5.45 -2.28 8.22
C ALA A 639 -5.37 -0.83 7.75
N THR A 640 -4.79 -0.58 6.57
CA THR A 640 -4.34 0.78 6.18
C THR A 640 -5.12 1.39 5.03
N VAL A 641 -5.79 0.58 4.20
CA VAL A 641 -6.55 1.04 3.03
C VAL A 641 -8.04 1.05 3.35
N PHE A 642 -8.61 -0.09 3.73
CA PHE A 642 -10.06 -0.24 3.91
C PHE A 642 -10.66 0.66 5.02
N PRO A 643 -10.04 0.87 6.19
CA PRO A 643 -10.60 1.72 7.24
C PRO A 643 -10.65 3.20 6.86
N ARG A 644 -9.88 3.62 5.84
CA ARG A 644 -10.00 4.94 5.21
C ARG A 644 -10.99 4.93 4.05
N LEU A 645 -10.95 3.90 3.20
CA LEU A 645 -11.83 3.76 2.02
C LEU A 645 -13.32 3.77 2.41
N TRP A 646 -13.66 3.15 3.55
CA TRP A 646 -15.02 3.03 4.06
C TRP A 646 -15.36 3.99 5.22
N TYR A 647 -14.47 4.95 5.50
CA TYR A 647 -14.71 5.93 6.57
C TYR A 647 -15.92 6.81 6.22
N GLY A 648 -16.91 6.88 7.11
CA GLY A 648 -18.14 7.64 6.89
C GLY A 648 -19.11 7.03 5.87
N ALA A 649 -18.91 5.81 5.37
CA ALA A 649 -19.72 5.21 4.30
C ALA A 649 -21.22 5.10 4.59
N VAL A 650 -21.63 5.14 5.86
CA VAL A 650 -23.05 5.21 6.28
C VAL A 650 -23.70 6.54 5.89
N ALA A 651 -22.93 7.64 5.83
CA ALA A 651 -23.41 8.95 5.42
C ALA A 651 -23.41 9.12 3.89
N TRP A 652 -22.30 8.80 3.21
CA TRP A 652 -22.15 9.06 1.77
C TRP A 652 -22.59 7.90 0.85
N GLY A 653 -22.56 6.65 1.33
CA GLY A 653 -22.70 5.46 0.48
C GLY A 653 -24.05 5.34 -0.24
N SER A 654 -25.13 5.82 0.35
CA SER A 654 -26.48 5.77 -0.23
C SER A 654 -26.68 6.62 -1.49
N VAL A 655 -25.77 7.57 -1.73
CA VAL A 655 -25.73 8.49 -2.89
C VAL A 655 -24.72 8.06 -3.96
N VAL A 656 -23.89 7.04 -3.69
CA VAL A 656 -22.94 6.46 -4.66
C VAL A 656 -23.69 5.50 -5.60
N ARG A 657 -24.42 6.07 -6.56
CA ARG A 657 -25.26 5.33 -7.54
C ARG A 657 -24.81 5.43 -9.00
N THR A 658 -24.02 6.44 -9.34
CA THR A 658 -23.44 6.60 -10.69
C THR A 658 -22.23 5.69 -10.86
N GLN A 659 -22.16 4.93 -11.97
CA GLN A 659 -21.09 3.95 -12.22
C GLN A 659 -19.69 4.55 -12.01
N ALA A 660 -19.42 5.73 -12.58
CA ALA A 660 -18.14 6.45 -12.42
C ALA A 660 -17.68 6.71 -10.97
N ARG A 661 -18.59 6.72 -9.98
CA ARG A 661 -18.24 6.83 -8.54
C ARG A 661 -17.96 5.47 -7.89
N LEU A 662 -18.63 4.41 -8.36
CA LEU A 662 -18.30 3.02 -7.99
C LEU A 662 -16.94 2.64 -8.57
N ASP A 663 -16.70 2.95 -9.85
CA ASP A 663 -15.41 2.70 -10.53
C ASP A 663 -14.22 3.31 -9.78
N MET A 664 -14.38 4.48 -9.14
CA MET A 664 -13.34 5.08 -8.29
C MET A 664 -13.01 4.26 -7.04
N LEU A 665 -14.00 3.59 -6.44
CA LEU A 665 -13.82 2.71 -5.27
C LEU A 665 -13.32 1.34 -5.70
N ASP A 666 -13.97 0.75 -6.71
CA ASP A 666 -13.62 -0.56 -7.27
C ASP A 666 -12.22 -0.57 -7.89
N ARG A 667 -11.73 0.55 -8.45
CA ARG A 667 -10.33 0.70 -8.86
C ARG A 667 -9.35 0.59 -7.69
N VAL A 668 -9.71 1.02 -6.49
CA VAL A 668 -8.89 0.85 -5.27
C VAL A 668 -8.94 -0.61 -4.81
N LEU A 669 -10.12 -1.25 -4.85
CA LEU A 669 -10.28 -2.66 -4.50
C LEU A 669 -9.52 -3.58 -5.46
N TRP A 670 -9.67 -3.39 -6.77
CA TRP A 670 -8.92 -4.07 -7.81
C TRP A 670 -7.40 -3.86 -7.65
N MET A 671 -6.91 -2.61 -7.54
CA MET A 671 -5.49 -2.36 -7.28
C MET A 671 -4.97 -3.06 -6.02
N SER A 672 -5.80 -3.12 -4.97
CA SER A 672 -5.49 -3.86 -3.75
C SER A 672 -5.38 -5.35 -4.00
N ALA A 673 -6.31 -5.95 -4.74
CA ALA A 673 -6.34 -7.39 -5.05
C ALA A 673 -5.16 -7.81 -5.95
N ILE A 674 -4.86 -7.01 -6.99
CA ILE A 674 -3.68 -7.18 -7.85
C ILE A 674 -2.39 -7.19 -7.01
N ILE A 675 -2.24 -6.27 -6.05
CA ILE A 675 -1.07 -6.18 -5.16
C ILE A 675 -1.05 -7.30 -4.11
N THR A 676 -2.20 -7.71 -3.58
CA THR A 676 -2.32 -8.81 -2.61
C THR A 676 -1.89 -10.13 -3.24
N LEU A 677 -2.54 -10.55 -4.33
CA LEU A 677 -2.38 -11.89 -4.91
C LEU A 677 -1.25 -12.01 -5.95
N GLY A 678 -0.80 -10.91 -6.58
CA GLY A 678 0.14 -11.00 -7.72
C GLY A 678 -0.54 -11.36 -9.04
N LEU A 679 -1.79 -10.94 -9.22
CA LEU A 679 -2.56 -11.10 -10.47
C LEU A 679 -2.03 -10.19 -11.59
N LEU A 680 -2.39 -10.50 -12.85
CA LEU A 680 -2.08 -9.65 -14.00
C LEU A 680 -3.03 -8.44 -14.05
N ARG A 681 -2.59 -7.30 -14.60
CA ARG A 681 -3.46 -6.10 -14.75
C ARG A 681 -4.60 -6.26 -15.76
N THR A 682 -4.63 -7.37 -16.47
CA THR A 682 -5.73 -7.80 -17.34
C THR A 682 -6.82 -8.56 -16.60
N THR A 683 -6.61 -8.99 -15.34
CA THR A 683 -7.68 -9.58 -14.52
C THR A 683 -8.75 -8.55 -14.25
N SER A 684 -10.01 -8.88 -14.57
CA SER A 684 -11.14 -7.97 -14.38
C SER A 684 -11.35 -7.60 -12.91
N THR A 685 -11.99 -6.45 -12.67
CA THR A 685 -12.32 -5.95 -11.32
C THR A 685 -13.03 -7.01 -10.49
N VAL A 686 -14.06 -7.66 -11.05
CA VAL A 686 -14.87 -8.67 -10.37
C VAL A 686 -14.00 -9.88 -9.97
N LYS A 687 -13.32 -10.51 -10.94
CA LYS A 687 -12.48 -11.70 -10.69
C LYS A 687 -11.33 -11.44 -9.72
N ALA A 688 -10.75 -10.24 -9.74
CA ALA A 688 -9.70 -9.87 -8.79
C ALA A 688 -10.24 -9.72 -7.35
N ILE A 689 -11.38 -9.06 -7.18
CA ILE A 689 -12.04 -8.86 -5.88
C ILE A 689 -12.54 -10.20 -5.33
N ALA A 690 -13.16 -11.04 -6.18
CA ALA A 690 -13.62 -12.39 -5.86
C ALA A 690 -12.47 -13.31 -5.41
N ALA A 691 -11.30 -13.26 -6.07
CA ALA A 691 -10.12 -14.04 -5.71
C ALA A 691 -9.59 -13.77 -4.29
N CYS A 692 -9.83 -12.57 -3.73
CA CYS A 692 -9.52 -12.24 -2.34
C CYS A 692 -10.64 -12.59 -1.35
N GLY A 693 -11.85 -12.94 -1.83
CA GLY A 693 -13.07 -13.07 -1.01
C GLY A 693 -13.58 -11.71 -0.51
N TRP A 694 -13.36 -10.64 -1.26
CA TRP A 694 -13.87 -9.31 -0.95
C TRP A 694 -15.20 -9.07 -1.69
N LEU A 695 -15.92 -8.01 -1.30
CA LEU A 695 -17.15 -7.58 -1.98
C LEU A 695 -16.82 -6.44 -2.96
N PRO A 696 -17.51 -6.34 -4.13
CA PRO A 696 -17.56 -5.13 -4.95
C PRO A 696 -18.01 -3.91 -4.14
N ALA A 697 -17.67 -2.71 -4.60
CA ALA A 697 -17.87 -1.49 -3.81
C ALA A 697 -19.33 -1.24 -3.41
N ASP A 698 -20.29 -1.48 -4.30
CA ASP A 698 -21.71 -1.27 -4.02
C ASP A 698 -22.22 -2.28 -2.96
N LEU A 699 -21.88 -3.56 -3.10
CA LEU A 699 -22.20 -4.59 -2.11
C LEU A 699 -21.53 -4.34 -0.77
N HIS A 700 -20.29 -3.85 -0.76
CA HIS A 700 -19.61 -3.48 0.49
C HIS A 700 -20.28 -2.30 1.19
N ILE A 701 -20.74 -1.28 0.44
CA ILE A 701 -21.51 -0.15 1.00
C ILE A 701 -22.81 -0.65 1.64
N ARG A 702 -23.59 -1.47 0.94
CA ARG A 702 -24.85 -2.05 1.47
C ARG A 702 -24.59 -2.91 2.72
N TYR A 703 -23.54 -3.74 2.69
CA TYR A 703 -23.06 -4.50 3.84
C TYR A 703 -22.74 -3.59 5.03
N VAL A 704 -21.93 -2.55 4.86
CA VAL A 704 -21.57 -1.58 5.91
C VAL A 704 -22.80 -0.87 6.50
N ILE A 705 -23.84 -0.63 5.69
CA ILE A 705 -25.12 -0.06 6.14
C ILE A 705 -25.93 -1.06 6.97
N LEU A 706 -26.09 -2.33 6.56
CA LEU A 706 -26.75 -3.34 7.42
C LEU A 706 -25.94 -3.63 8.69
N GLN A 707 -24.62 -3.61 8.61
CA GLN A 707 -23.72 -3.67 9.77
C GLN A 707 -23.91 -2.48 10.72
N PHE A 708 -24.24 -1.29 10.21
CA PHE A 708 -24.64 -0.16 11.05
C PHE A 708 -26.00 -0.39 11.72
N VAL A 709 -27.01 -0.86 10.99
CA VAL A 709 -28.34 -1.18 11.56
C VAL A 709 -28.22 -2.21 12.69
N LEU A 710 -27.49 -3.30 12.46
CA LEU A 710 -27.20 -4.31 13.49
C LEU A 710 -26.52 -3.71 14.73
N ARG A 711 -25.55 -2.79 14.56
CA ARG A 711 -24.94 -2.09 15.70
C ARG A 711 -25.94 -1.22 16.46
N GLN A 712 -26.87 -0.54 15.80
CA GLN A 712 -27.89 0.27 16.49
C GLN A 712 -28.89 -0.62 17.24
N ARG A 713 -29.35 -1.73 16.65
CA ARG A 713 -30.24 -2.71 17.32
C ARG A 713 -29.59 -3.30 18.58
N VAL A 714 -28.29 -3.62 18.52
CA VAL A 714 -27.48 -4.04 19.69
C VAL A 714 -27.38 -2.95 20.77
N TYR A 715 -27.48 -1.67 20.41
CA TYR A 715 -27.59 -0.56 21.38
C TYR A 715 -29.05 -0.24 21.79
N GLY A 716 -29.98 -1.17 21.59
CA GLY A 716 -31.40 -1.01 21.94
C GLY A 716 -32.18 0.00 21.08
N ARG A 717 -31.56 0.57 20.04
CA ARG A 717 -32.17 1.60 19.19
C ARG A 717 -33.02 0.94 18.10
N THR A 718 -34.33 1.01 18.27
CA THR A 718 -35.35 0.51 17.34
C THR A 718 -35.60 1.51 16.20
N SER A 719 -35.88 2.77 16.55
CA SER A 719 -36.27 3.82 15.63
C SER A 719 -35.08 4.50 14.94
N LEU A 720 -34.96 4.27 13.63
CA LEU A 720 -33.96 4.88 12.74
C LEU A 720 -34.60 5.55 11.51
N GLY A 721 -35.92 5.76 11.50
CA GLY A 721 -36.67 6.07 10.28
C GLY A 721 -36.65 4.91 9.26
N ILE A 722 -36.48 3.68 9.76
CA ILE A 722 -36.38 2.42 9.01
C ILE A 722 -37.67 1.58 9.13
N GLU A 723 -38.65 2.02 9.93
CA GLU A 723 -39.97 1.41 10.00
C GLU A 723 -40.71 1.47 8.64
N ASP A 724 -41.59 0.49 8.42
CA ASP A 724 -42.37 0.36 7.20
C ASP A 724 -43.52 1.37 7.19
N ASP A 725 -43.17 2.56 6.73
CA ASP A 725 -44.04 3.72 6.54
C ASP A 725 -45.03 3.48 5.37
N ASP A 726 -46.14 2.81 5.68
CA ASP A 726 -47.28 2.61 4.76
C ASP A 726 -48.17 3.87 4.63
N GLY A 727 -47.77 4.98 5.28
CA GLY A 727 -48.43 6.29 5.22
C GLY A 727 -48.18 7.05 3.91
N GLY A 728 -49.22 7.71 3.40
CA GLY A 728 -49.16 8.41 2.12
C GLY A 728 -48.46 9.78 2.17
N CYS A 729 -47.65 10.06 1.14
CA CYS A 729 -47.23 11.37 0.66
C CYS A 729 -46.42 12.31 1.60
N SER A 730 -45.11 12.36 1.36
CA SER A 730 -44.52 13.58 0.76
C SER A 730 -43.18 13.30 0.05
N ARG A 731 -42.65 14.29 -0.66
CA ARG A 731 -41.47 14.19 -1.55
C ARG A 731 -40.14 14.06 -0.79
N THR A 732 -39.88 12.94 -0.14
CA THR A 732 -38.54 12.64 0.39
C THR A 732 -37.51 12.46 -0.76
N PRO A 733 -36.25 12.91 -0.59
CA PRO A 733 -35.25 12.80 -1.65
C PRO A 733 -34.88 11.34 -1.92
N ARG A 734 -34.74 10.97 -3.20
CA ARG A 734 -34.64 9.60 -3.76
C ARG A 734 -33.52 8.67 -3.18
N CYS A 735 -32.71 9.13 -2.22
CA CYS A 735 -31.40 8.55 -1.88
C CYS A 735 -31.01 8.53 -0.38
N SER A 736 -31.93 8.40 0.60
CA SER A 736 -31.50 8.31 2.02
C SER A 736 -30.90 6.96 2.41
N THR A 737 -30.00 6.94 3.40
CA THR A 737 -29.43 5.71 3.97
C THR A 737 -30.49 4.83 4.64
N ALA A 738 -31.52 5.43 5.26
CA ALA A 738 -32.65 4.69 5.82
C ALA A 738 -33.50 4.01 4.74
N ALA A 739 -33.73 4.65 3.59
CA ALA A 739 -34.43 4.05 2.46
C ALA A 739 -33.63 2.90 1.82
N LEU A 740 -32.29 3.05 1.72
CA LEU A 740 -31.42 1.95 1.29
C LEU A 740 -31.46 0.79 2.28
N ALA A 741 -31.34 1.06 3.59
CA ALA A 741 -31.44 0.03 4.63
C ALA A 741 -32.79 -0.71 4.58
N ARG A 742 -33.92 0.00 4.45
CA ARG A 742 -35.25 -0.61 4.25
C ARG A 742 -35.28 -1.54 3.04
N ARG A 743 -34.73 -1.11 1.89
CA ARG A 743 -34.67 -1.94 0.68
C ARG A 743 -33.85 -3.22 0.88
N GLU A 744 -32.66 -3.12 1.47
CA GLU A 744 -31.80 -4.29 1.70
C GLU A 744 -32.40 -5.22 2.77
N LEU A 745 -33.08 -4.69 3.80
CA LEU A 745 -33.83 -5.50 4.78
C LEU A 745 -35.02 -6.23 4.14
N ARG A 746 -35.80 -5.58 3.28
CA ARG A 746 -36.89 -6.21 2.49
C ARG A 746 -36.38 -7.22 1.45
N ALA A 747 -35.09 -7.17 1.08
CA ALA A 747 -34.44 -8.21 0.28
C ALA A 747 -33.96 -9.38 1.16
N LEU A 748 -33.33 -9.09 2.31
CA LEU A 748 -32.86 -10.07 3.27
C LEU A 748 -34.02 -10.88 3.88
N ARG A 749 -35.15 -10.25 4.25
CA ARG A 749 -36.35 -10.91 4.81
C ARG A 749 -36.96 -11.94 3.83
N ARG A 750 -36.78 -11.75 2.52
CA ARG A 750 -37.23 -12.70 1.47
C ARG A 750 -36.23 -13.83 1.18
N ALA A 751 -34.96 -13.68 1.55
CA ALA A 751 -33.91 -14.68 1.31
C ALA A 751 -33.58 -15.51 2.56
N HIS A 752 -33.59 -14.86 3.72
CA HIS A 752 -33.22 -15.41 5.03
C HIS A 752 -34.07 -14.71 6.13
N PRO A 753 -35.38 -15.02 6.25
CA PRO A 753 -36.27 -14.39 7.23
C PRO A 753 -35.75 -14.45 8.66
N GLN A 754 -35.19 -15.60 9.07
CA GLN A 754 -34.59 -15.84 10.38
C GLN A 754 -33.45 -14.88 10.74
N VAL A 755 -32.76 -14.31 9.74
CA VAL A 755 -31.72 -13.30 9.97
C VAL A 755 -32.33 -11.95 10.31
N VAL A 756 -33.50 -11.61 9.76
CA VAL A 756 -34.19 -10.34 10.04
C VAL A 756 -34.96 -10.41 11.35
N GLU A 757 -35.61 -11.53 11.66
CA GLU A 757 -36.15 -11.84 13.00
C GLU A 757 -35.04 -11.76 14.06
N GLY A 758 -33.87 -12.32 13.76
CA GLY A 758 -32.69 -12.22 14.61
C GLY A 758 -32.11 -10.81 14.78
N LEU A 759 -32.40 -9.85 13.88
CA LEU A 759 -32.05 -8.42 14.09
C LEU A 759 -32.95 -7.73 15.11
N GLU A 760 -34.17 -8.23 15.30
CA GLU A 760 -35.13 -7.75 16.30
C GLU A 760 -34.85 -8.40 17.66
N ARG A 761 -34.43 -9.68 17.66
CA ARG A 761 -34.05 -10.48 18.84
C ARG A 761 -32.55 -10.42 19.19
N VAL A 762 -31.76 -9.50 18.63
CA VAL A 762 -30.30 -9.49 18.85
C VAL A 762 -29.93 -9.17 20.31
N ASP A 763 -29.04 -9.99 20.89
CA ASP A 763 -28.50 -9.84 22.25
C ASP A 763 -27.88 -8.43 22.43
N ARG A 764 -28.52 -7.58 23.24
CA ARG A 764 -28.16 -6.17 23.36
C ARG A 764 -26.93 -5.95 24.23
N ALA A 765 -26.31 -4.79 24.08
CA ALA A 765 -25.24 -4.32 24.96
C ALA A 765 -25.84 -3.57 26.16
N CYS A 766 -25.94 -4.25 27.30
CA CYS A 766 -26.30 -3.61 28.56
C CYS A 766 -25.09 -2.83 29.11
N PHE A 767 -25.35 -1.62 29.60
CA PHE A 767 -24.35 -0.76 30.22
C PHE A 767 -24.68 -0.61 31.71
N TRP A 768 -23.68 -0.82 32.58
CA TRP A 768 -23.82 -0.57 34.00
C TRP A 768 -23.72 0.94 34.27
N ILE A 769 -24.87 1.56 34.58
CA ILE A 769 -25.01 3.01 34.84
C ILE A 769 -24.92 3.34 36.35
N ARG A 770 -24.99 2.33 37.24
CA ARG A 770 -24.76 2.49 38.68
C ARG A 770 -23.36 3.08 38.96
N PRO A 771 -23.18 3.85 40.05
CA PRO A 771 -21.95 4.59 40.32
C PRO A 771 -20.68 3.73 40.39
N PRO A 772 -19.49 4.29 40.11
CA PRO A 772 -18.23 3.53 40.10
C PRO A 772 -17.81 2.88 41.43
N TRP A 773 -18.40 3.32 42.54
CA TRP A 773 -18.13 2.83 43.89
C TRP A 773 -19.05 1.68 44.33
N GLU A 774 -20.13 1.41 43.60
CA GLU A 774 -20.95 0.22 43.82
C GLU A 774 -20.28 -0.99 43.15
N ALA A 775 -19.97 -2.02 43.94
CA ALA A 775 -19.50 -3.28 43.39
C ALA A 775 -20.64 -3.96 42.60
N PRO A 776 -20.35 -4.59 41.44
CA PRO A 776 -21.34 -5.45 40.79
C PRO A 776 -21.68 -6.66 41.69
N PRO A 777 -22.88 -7.25 41.57
CA PRO A 777 -23.19 -8.51 42.23
C PRO A 777 -22.16 -9.57 41.81
N GLN A 778 -21.47 -10.16 42.80
CA GLN A 778 -20.50 -11.22 42.55
C GLN A 778 -21.20 -12.57 42.71
N ILE A 779 -21.16 -13.38 41.65
CA ILE A 779 -21.54 -14.78 41.74
C ILE A 779 -20.34 -15.57 42.31
N PRO A 780 -20.49 -16.26 43.47
CA PRO A 780 -19.46 -17.16 43.96
C PRO A 780 -19.40 -18.40 43.04
N CYS A 781 -18.27 -18.55 42.34
CA CYS A 781 -17.99 -19.67 41.46
C CYS A 781 -16.80 -20.50 41.98
N ASP A 782 -17.02 -21.77 42.29
CA ASP A 782 -15.93 -22.72 42.53
C ASP A 782 -15.50 -23.36 41.21
N PHE A 783 -14.19 -23.47 40.97
CA PHE A 783 -13.65 -24.26 39.87
C PHE A 783 -13.09 -25.57 40.42
N LEU A 784 -13.77 -26.69 40.14
CA LEU A 784 -13.40 -27.98 40.68
C LEU A 784 -12.20 -28.57 39.93
N ALA A 785 -11.24 -29.14 40.66
CA ALA A 785 -10.18 -29.95 40.06
C ALA A 785 -10.78 -31.26 39.51
N ARG A 786 -10.18 -31.84 38.46
CA ARG A 786 -10.79 -32.98 37.73
C ARG A 786 -10.89 -34.27 38.55
N ASP A 787 -9.96 -34.41 39.47
CA ASP A 787 -9.81 -35.44 40.49
C ASP A 787 -10.71 -35.20 41.72
N GLU A 788 -11.03 -33.95 42.07
CA GLU A 788 -11.92 -33.61 43.19
C GLU A 788 -13.40 -33.45 42.80
N ALA A 789 -13.70 -33.28 41.51
CA ALA A 789 -15.01 -32.86 41.04
C ALA A 789 -16.12 -33.87 41.36
N GLN A 790 -15.86 -35.17 41.14
CA GLN A 790 -16.86 -36.22 41.38
C GLN A 790 -17.16 -36.33 42.89
N ASP A 791 -16.14 -36.53 43.72
CA ASP A 791 -16.26 -36.64 45.19
C ASP A 791 -17.00 -35.44 45.81
N ARG A 792 -16.72 -34.20 45.35
CA ARG A 792 -17.43 -33.00 45.82
C ARG A 792 -18.89 -32.94 45.34
N ILE A 793 -19.19 -33.43 44.15
CA ILE A 793 -20.54 -33.46 43.57
C ILE A 793 -21.40 -34.51 44.28
N ASP A 794 -20.85 -35.71 44.51
CA ASP A 794 -21.54 -36.78 45.22
C ASP A 794 -21.75 -36.38 46.70
N SER A 795 -20.73 -35.83 47.37
CA SER A 795 -20.89 -35.23 48.72
C SER A 795 -21.96 -34.13 48.76
N CYS A 796 -22.18 -33.39 47.67
CA CYS A 796 -23.21 -32.36 47.58
C CYS A 796 -24.62 -32.94 47.32
N MET A 797 -24.73 -34.17 46.83
CA MET A 797 -26.00 -34.89 46.70
C MET A 797 -26.30 -35.74 47.94
N GLU A 798 -25.29 -36.21 48.67
CA GLU A 798 -25.42 -36.96 49.93
C GLU A 798 -25.71 -36.07 51.17
N ALA A 799 -25.25 -34.81 51.17
CA ALA A 799 -25.39 -33.93 52.35
C ALA A 799 -26.83 -33.46 52.66
N GLY A 800 -27.76 -33.65 51.71
CA GLY A 800 -29.19 -33.34 51.84
C GLY A 800 -29.57 -31.85 51.91
N GLY A 801 -30.88 -31.57 51.82
CA GLY A 801 -31.44 -30.25 52.12
C GLY A 801 -31.16 -29.14 51.09
N GLY A 802 -30.98 -29.48 49.81
CA GLY A 802 -30.79 -28.53 48.72
C GLY A 802 -31.06 -29.13 47.33
N VAL A 803 -31.01 -28.30 46.29
CA VAL A 803 -31.18 -28.75 44.89
C VAL A 803 -29.84 -28.79 44.17
N CYS A 804 -29.47 -29.92 43.59
CA CYS A 804 -28.33 -30.06 42.69
C CYS A 804 -28.83 -29.95 41.24
N ILE A 805 -28.20 -29.11 40.40
CA ILE A 805 -28.66 -28.84 39.02
C ILE A 805 -27.48 -28.91 38.07
N PHE A 806 -27.59 -29.67 36.98
CA PHE A 806 -26.60 -29.72 35.90
C PHE A 806 -27.13 -29.00 34.65
N THR A 807 -26.32 -28.15 34.00
CA THR A 807 -26.74 -27.40 32.80
C THR A 807 -25.69 -27.44 31.67
N ASP A 808 -26.17 -27.65 30.44
CA ASP A 808 -25.38 -27.72 29.19
C ASP A 808 -26.19 -27.07 28.04
N GLY A 809 -25.53 -26.66 26.96
CA GLY A 809 -26.09 -26.06 25.75
C GLY A 809 -25.50 -26.57 24.43
N SER A 810 -26.29 -27.33 23.67
CA SER A 810 -25.90 -27.96 22.40
C SER A 810 -26.22 -27.12 21.15
N VAL A 811 -25.35 -27.20 20.14
CA VAL A 811 -25.46 -26.52 18.84
C VAL A 811 -25.13 -27.52 17.73
N MET A 812 -26.08 -27.81 16.83
CA MET A 812 -25.93 -28.84 15.79
C MET A 812 -25.62 -28.26 14.41
N GLU A 813 -24.82 -29.00 13.63
CA GLU A 813 -24.66 -28.74 12.20
C GLU A 813 -25.99 -28.99 11.47
N GLY A 814 -26.64 -27.91 11.06
CA GLY A 814 -28.03 -27.90 10.56
C GLY A 814 -28.85 -26.74 11.12
N GLY A 815 -28.46 -26.19 12.27
CA GLY A 815 -29.03 -24.96 12.84
C GLY A 815 -30.01 -25.17 14.01
N GLY A 816 -30.27 -26.42 14.41
CA GLY A 816 -30.94 -26.73 15.67
C GLY A 816 -30.03 -26.43 16.86
N ASN A 817 -30.53 -25.64 17.81
CA ASN A 817 -29.85 -25.25 19.03
C ASN A 817 -30.74 -25.59 20.23
N GLY A 818 -30.15 -26.02 21.34
CA GLY A 818 -30.90 -26.39 22.53
C GLY A 818 -30.08 -26.26 23.79
N ALA A 819 -30.76 -26.15 24.91
CA ALA A 819 -30.14 -26.17 26.23
C ALA A 819 -30.95 -27.03 27.19
N ALA A 820 -30.32 -27.44 28.28
CA ALA A 820 -30.97 -28.24 29.30
C ALA A 820 -30.60 -27.80 30.73
N ALA A 821 -31.49 -28.16 31.65
CA ALA A 821 -31.22 -28.13 33.08
C ALA A 821 -31.81 -29.40 33.71
N VAL A 822 -30.96 -30.22 34.33
CA VAL A 822 -31.30 -31.50 34.95
C VAL A 822 -31.24 -31.31 36.46
N PHE A 823 -32.35 -31.55 37.16
CA PHE A 823 -32.50 -31.27 38.59
C PHE A 823 -32.50 -32.58 39.37
N PHE A 824 -31.73 -32.60 40.45
CA PHE A 824 -31.74 -33.63 41.47
C PHE A 824 -32.20 -32.98 42.77
N ARG A 825 -33.19 -33.59 43.42
CA ARG A 825 -33.74 -33.18 44.71
C ARG A 825 -33.66 -34.34 45.68
N ASP A 826 -33.27 -34.02 46.90
CA ASP A 826 -33.34 -34.89 48.06
C ASP A 826 -34.71 -34.71 48.72
N ASP A 827 -35.67 -35.57 48.39
CA ASP A 827 -36.93 -35.69 49.14
C ASP A 827 -36.67 -36.69 50.29
N HIS A 828 -36.67 -36.18 51.53
CA HIS A 828 -36.01 -36.76 52.72
C HIS A 828 -36.43 -38.18 53.20
N ASP A 829 -37.21 -38.95 52.46
CA ASP A 829 -37.74 -40.27 52.85
C ASP A 829 -37.29 -41.45 51.94
N GLU A 830 -36.59 -41.22 50.82
CA GLU A 830 -36.06 -42.31 49.96
C GLU A 830 -34.54 -42.17 49.65
N LEU A 831 -33.96 -43.21 49.01
CA LEU A 831 -32.53 -43.33 48.71
C LEU A 831 -32.01 -42.17 47.84
N PRO A 832 -30.71 -41.79 47.96
CA PRO A 832 -30.12 -40.66 47.23
C PRO A 832 -30.40 -40.76 45.72
N ALA A 833 -30.92 -39.67 45.17
CA ALA A 833 -31.63 -39.66 43.88
C ALA A 833 -30.71 -39.97 42.68
N THR A 834 -30.56 -41.25 42.35
CA THR A 834 -29.86 -41.76 41.14
C THR A 834 -30.59 -41.42 39.84
N HIS A 835 -31.79 -40.82 39.92
CA HIS A 835 -32.61 -40.39 38.81
C HIS A 835 -33.01 -38.92 38.96
N PRO A 836 -33.05 -38.13 37.88
CA PRO A 836 -33.35 -36.71 37.95
C PRO A 836 -34.83 -36.46 38.28
N SER A 837 -35.09 -35.67 39.31
CA SER A 837 -36.44 -35.28 39.73
C SER A 837 -37.16 -34.39 38.70
N HIS A 838 -36.39 -33.64 37.91
CA HIS A 838 -36.91 -32.87 36.78
C HIS A 838 -35.86 -32.69 35.68
N THR A 839 -36.29 -32.46 34.44
CA THR A 839 -35.39 -32.14 33.31
C THR A 839 -36.08 -31.16 32.37
N LEU A 840 -35.50 -29.97 32.24
CA LEU A 840 -35.91 -28.97 31.28
C LEU A 840 -35.23 -29.21 29.93
N LEU A 841 -36.03 -29.28 28.88
CA LEU A 841 -35.61 -29.30 27.48
C LEU A 841 -35.97 -27.95 26.87
N LEU A 842 -34.97 -27.12 26.55
CA LEU A 842 -35.14 -25.73 26.12
C LEU A 842 -34.72 -25.60 24.64
N PRO A 843 -35.65 -25.69 23.66
CA PRO A 843 -35.35 -25.36 22.27
C PRO A 843 -34.94 -23.90 22.16
N MET A 844 -33.86 -23.62 21.43
CA MET A 844 -33.34 -22.27 21.28
C MET A 844 -33.31 -21.82 19.82
N GLY A 845 -33.45 -20.51 19.60
CA GLY A 845 -33.48 -19.94 18.26
C GLY A 845 -32.20 -20.20 17.45
N PRO A 846 -32.28 -20.13 16.12
CA PRO A 846 -31.10 -20.18 15.25
C PRO A 846 -30.17 -18.99 15.54
N LEU A 847 -28.93 -19.07 15.04
CA LEU A 847 -27.92 -18.01 15.12
C LEU A 847 -27.37 -17.74 16.53
N LEU A 848 -27.20 -18.80 17.33
CA LEU A 848 -26.45 -18.82 18.58
C LEU A 848 -25.05 -19.44 18.40
N ALA A 849 -24.16 -19.27 19.38
CA ALA A 849 -22.96 -20.08 19.61
C ALA A 849 -23.14 -20.90 20.90
N SER A 850 -22.32 -21.93 21.16
CA SER A 850 -22.54 -22.81 22.33
C SER A 850 -22.54 -22.01 23.64
N THR A 851 -21.60 -21.09 23.86
CA THR A 851 -21.59 -20.20 25.04
C THR A 851 -22.85 -19.34 25.21
N ASP A 852 -23.76 -19.29 24.24
CA ASP A 852 -25.08 -18.68 24.38
C ASP A 852 -26.16 -19.70 24.75
N THR A 853 -26.13 -20.92 24.20
CA THR A 853 -27.03 -22.01 24.63
C THR A 853 -26.77 -22.39 26.08
N GLU A 854 -25.50 -22.39 26.48
CA GLU A 854 -25.03 -22.65 27.84
C GLU A 854 -25.58 -21.62 28.86
N VAL A 855 -25.52 -20.33 28.51
CA VAL A 855 -26.17 -19.25 29.27
C VAL A 855 -27.70 -19.42 29.27
N GLY A 856 -28.28 -20.00 28.22
CA GLY A 856 -29.68 -20.41 28.15
C GLY A 856 -30.05 -21.50 29.16
N GLY A 857 -29.23 -22.55 29.29
CA GLY A 857 -29.41 -23.62 30.28
C GLY A 857 -29.37 -23.07 31.71
N ILE A 858 -28.37 -22.23 32.00
CA ILE A 858 -28.25 -21.51 33.28
C ILE A 858 -29.49 -20.64 33.55
N GLN A 859 -29.97 -19.86 32.56
CA GLN A 859 -31.19 -19.05 32.75
C GLN A 859 -32.43 -19.92 32.99
N GLY A 860 -32.57 -21.05 32.30
CA GLY A 860 -33.67 -21.98 32.51
C GLY A 860 -33.68 -22.53 33.94
N ALA A 861 -32.51 -22.94 34.44
CA ALA A 861 -32.34 -23.39 35.83
C ALA A 861 -32.79 -22.31 36.85
N LEU A 862 -32.31 -21.07 36.69
CA LEU A 862 -32.66 -19.97 37.61
C LEU A 862 -34.15 -19.59 37.53
N ARG A 863 -34.76 -19.55 36.33
CA ARG A 863 -36.20 -19.28 36.17
C ARG A 863 -37.06 -20.37 36.81
N GLN A 864 -36.66 -21.64 36.71
CA GLN A 864 -37.36 -22.74 37.36
C GLN A 864 -37.29 -22.65 38.87
N LEU A 865 -36.11 -22.32 39.43
CA LEU A 865 -35.95 -22.08 40.87
C LEU A 865 -36.87 -20.94 41.35
N GLN A 866 -37.02 -19.85 40.59
CA GLN A 866 -37.96 -18.77 40.94
C GLN A 866 -39.43 -19.22 40.97
N SER A 867 -39.80 -20.21 40.17
CA SER A 867 -41.16 -20.77 40.14
C SER A 867 -41.43 -21.85 41.20
N THR A 868 -40.42 -22.27 41.97
CA THR A 868 -40.51 -23.45 42.85
C THR A 868 -40.52 -23.05 44.34
N PRO A 869 -41.40 -23.62 45.19
CA PRO A 869 -41.37 -23.42 46.63
C PRO A 869 -39.99 -23.71 47.25
N SER A 870 -39.63 -22.90 48.25
CA SER A 870 -38.26 -22.65 48.72
C SER A 870 -37.48 -23.89 49.17
N PRO A 871 -36.40 -24.30 48.47
CA PRO A 871 -35.50 -25.36 48.90
C PRO A 871 -34.35 -24.89 49.80
N GLY A 872 -34.31 -23.61 50.20
CA GLY A 872 -33.24 -23.00 51.00
C GLY A 872 -31.93 -22.75 50.23
N SER A 873 -31.38 -23.78 49.59
CA SER A 873 -30.14 -23.69 48.82
C SER A 873 -30.19 -24.47 47.49
N ALA A 874 -29.33 -24.06 46.55
CA ALA A 874 -29.09 -24.78 45.30
C ALA A 874 -27.61 -24.70 44.87
N THR A 875 -27.14 -25.75 44.21
CA THR A 875 -25.82 -25.82 43.57
C THR A 875 -26.03 -26.08 42.07
N LEU A 876 -25.60 -25.14 41.23
CA LEU A 876 -25.66 -25.24 39.77
C LEU A 876 -24.28 -25.60 39.21
N ILE A 877 -24.20 -26.73 38.52
CA ILE A 877 -23.01 -27.32 37.93
C ILE A 877 -23.07 -27.17 36.41
N THR A 878 -21.97 -26.75 35.79
CA THR A 878 -21.81 -26.69 34.33
C THR A 878 -20.34 -26.88 33.96
N ASP A 879 -20.06 -27.50 32.81
CA ASP A 879 -18.71 -27.54 32.24
C ASP A 879 -18.39 -26.32 31.36
N SER A 880 -19.34 -25.40 31.21
CA SER A 880 -19.17 -24.16 30.46
C SER A 880 -18.33 -23.12 31.18
N GLN A 881 -17.00 -23.34 31.20
CA GLN A 881 -16.04 -22.37 31.73
C GLN A 881 -16.23 -20.98 31.07
N ALA A 882 -16.59 -20.95 29.79
CA ALA A 882 -16.83 -19.72 29.05
C ALA A 882 -18.11 -18.98 29.46
N ALA A 883 -19.16 -19.67 29.91
CA ALA A 883 -20.36 -19.04 30.46
C ALA A 883 -20.10 -18.49 31.88
N LEU A 884 -19.44 -19.27 32.74
CA LEU A 884 -19.07 -18.84 34.09
C LEU A 884 -18.09 -17.65 34.09
N LEU A 885 -17.11 -17.63 33.17
CA LEU A 885 -16.22 -16.49 32.95
C LEU A 885 -16.93 -15.26 32.36
N ALA A 886 -18.07 -15.43 31.68
CA ALA A 886 -18.90 -14.32 31.22
C ALA A 886 -19.74 -13.71 32.36
N LEU A 887 -20.16 -14.52 33.34
CA LEU A 887 -20.91 -14.09 34.53
C LEU A 887 -20.00 -13.44 35.59
N THR A 888 -18.84 -14.03 35.85
CA THR A 888 -17.84 -13.51 36.83
C THR A 888 -16.91 -12.43 36.25
N GLY A 889 -16.91 -12.24 34.93
CA GLY A 889 -15.95 -11.39 34.23
C GLY A 889 -16.07 -9.90 34.59
N SER A 890 -14.94 -9.27 34.94
CA SER A 890 -14.90 -7.88 35.43
C SER A 890 -15.27 -6.77 34.41
N HIS A 891 -15.81 -7.12 33.25
CA HIS A 891 -16.19 -6.21 32.16
C HIS A 891 -17.63 -5.66 32.29
N TRP A 892 -18.24 -5.72 33.48
CA TRP A 892 -19.62 -5.30 33.82
C TRP A 892 -20.09 -3.95 33.23
N ARG A 893 -19.17 -2.99 33.02
CA ARG A 893 -19.47 -1.71 32.34
C ARG A 893 -20.12 -1.87 30.95
N ARG A 894 -19.90 -2.99 30.27
CA ARG A 894 -20.58 -3.37 29.03
C ARG A 894 -20.72 -4.90 28.93
N CYS A 895 -21.81 -5.43 29.46
CA CYS A 895 -22.18 -6.84 29.34
C CYS A 895 -23.18 -7.06 28.19
N ARG A 896 -23.68 -8.30 28.08
CA ARG A 896 -24.74 -8.70 27.14
C ARG A 896 -26.07 -8.77 27.89
N GLU A 897 -27.19 -8.51 27.22
CA GLU A 897 -28.53 -8.57 27.82
C GLU A 897 -28.84 -9.98 28.33
N SER A 898 -28.39 -11.02 27.60
CA SER A 898 -28.38 -12.41 28.08
C SER A 898 -27.68 -12.56 29.45
N VAL A 899 -26.40 -12.22 29.53
CA VAL A 899 -25.58 -12.29 30.76
C VAL A 899 -26.18 -11.43 31.88
N TRP A 900 -26.68 -10.23 31.55
CA TRP A 900 -27.33 -9.32 32.48
C TRP A 900 -28.58 -9.91 33.11
N THR A 901 -29.46 -10.52 32.30
CA THR A 901 -30.66 -11.21 32.79
C THR A 901 -30.29 -12.37 33.71
N THR A 902 -29.22 -13.12 33.41
CA THR A 902 -28.75 -14.20 34.32
C THR A 902 -28.31 -13.67 35.67
N LEU A 903 -27.54 -12.57 35.71
CA LEU A 903 -27.15 -11.90 36.96
C LEU A 903 -28.37 -11.37 37.74
N ALA A 904 -29.36 -10.79 37.05
CA ALA A 904 -30.59 -10.29 37.67
C ALA A 904 -31.47 -11.42 38.23
N LEU A 905 -31.56 -12.57 37.55
CA LEU A 905 -32.27 -13.76 38.04
C LEU A 905 -31.61 -14.33 39.31
N HIS A 906 -30.28 -14.37 39.35
CA HIS A 906 -29.51 -14.77 40.54
C HIS A 906 -29.71 -13.82 41.71
N GLN A 907 -29.59 -12.50 41.47
CA GLN A 907 -29.82 -11.47 42.49
C GLN A 907 -31.25 -11.56 43.08
N ALA A 908 -32.27 -11.74 42.24
CA ALA A 908 -33.65 -11.88 42.70
C ALA A 908 -33.89 -13.17 43.52
N LEU A 909 -33.19 -14.27 43.21
CA LEU A 909 -33.23 -15.48 44.03
C LEU A 909 -32.55 -15.27 45.40
N TRP A 910 -31.42 -14.56 45.43
CA TRP A 910 -30.74 -14.18 46.66
C TRP A 910 -31.60 -13.26 47.53
N GLU A 911 -32.27 -12.27 46.94
CA GLU A 911 -33.21 -11.37 47.62
C GLU A 911 -34.47 -12.10 48.13
N ALA A 912 -34.88 -13.18 47.45
CA ALA A 912 -35.91 -14.12 47.93
C ALA A 912 -35.40 -15.13 48.99
N GLY A 913 -34.15 -15.01 49.45
CA GLY A 913 -33.56 -15.84 50.50
C GLY A 913 -33.00 -17.19 50.03
N MET A 914 -32.91 -17.44 48.72
CA MET A 914 -32.36 -18.68 48.17
C MET A 914 -30.88 -18.53 47.80
N GLN A 915 -30.00 -19.29 48.45
CA GLN A 915 -28.57 -19.28 48.11
C GLN A 915 -28.28 -20.20 46.93
N VAL A 916 -27.92 -19.62 45.78
CA VAL A 916 -27.49 -20.37 44.58
C VAL A 916 -25.97 -20.23 44.40
N ARG A 917 -25.26 -21.36 44.48
CA ARG A 917 -23.83 -21.50 44.21
C ARG A 917 -23.59 -22.02 42.79
N PHE A 918 -22.45 -21.67 42.19
CA PHE A 918 -22.09 -22.08 40.84
C PHE A 918 -20.78 -22.87 40.86
N TRP A 919 -20.77 -24.07 40.30
CA TRP A 919 -19.61 -24.96 40.24
C TRP A 919 -19.23 -25.25 38.79
N TRP A 920 -17.95 -25.10 38.45
CA TRP A 920 -17.41 -25.60 37.19
C TRP A 920 -16.94 -27.04 37.35
N ALA A 921 -17.43 -27.94 36.49
CA ALA A 921 -16.98 -29.33 36.40
C ALA A 921 -16.32 -29.61 35.03
N PRO A 922 -15.44 -30.61 34.90
CA PRO A 922 -14.85 -30.96 33.60
C PRO A 922 -15.78 -31.86 32.77
N GLY A 923 -16.22 -31.37 31.62
CA GLY A 923 -17.03 -32.14 30.67
C GLY A 923 -16.38 -33.45 30.19
N HIS A 924 -17.20 -34.39 29.72
CA HIS A 924 -16.81 -35.73 29.25
C HIS A 924 -15.85 -36.47 30.21
N SER A 925 -16.10 -36.33 31.51
CA SER A 925 -15.31 -36.97 32.58
C SER A 925 -16.11 -38.00 33.37
N GLY A 926 -17.30 -38.40 32.89
CA GLY A 926 -18.10 -39.47 33.50
C GLY A 926 -19.05 -39.01 34.61
N VAL A 927 -19.15 -37.70 34.86
CA VAL A 927 -20.07 -37.12 35.84
C VAL A 927 -21.51 -37.31 35.35
N ALA A 928 -22.23 -38.26 35.93
CA ALA A 928 -23.51 -38.75 35.39
C ALA A 928 -24.55 -37.64 35.14
N GLY A 929 -24.65 -36.66 36.03
CA GLY A 929 -25.55 -35.50 35.86
C GLY A 929 -25.19 -34.59 34.67
N ASN A 930 -23.90 -34.48 34.33
CA ASN A 930 -23.43 -33.69 33.19
C ASN A 930 -23.66 -34.42 31.86
N GLU A 931 -23.40 -35.73 31.80
CA GLU A 931 -23.70 -36.53 30.60
C GLU A 931 -25.23 -36.62 30.34
N LEU A 932 -26.06 -36.55 31.40
CA LEU A 932 -27.52 -36.39 31.28
C LEU A 932 -27.90 -35.00 30.76
N ALA A 933 -27.20 -33.93 31.15
CA ALA A 933 -27.44 -32.58 30.65
C ALA A 933 -27.06 -32.44 29.17
N ASP A 934 -25.93 -32.99 28.73
CA ASP A 934 -25.51 -33.07 27.32
C ASP A 934 -26.55 -33.81 26.46
N SER A 935 -26.96 -35.00 26.91
CA SER A 935 -28.02 -35.79 26.27
C SER A 935 -29.34 -35.02 26.15
N ALA A 936 -29.75 -34.32 27.21
CA ALA A 936 -30.95 -33.48 27.21
C ALA A 936 -30.79 -32.25 26.29
N ALA A 937 -29.64 -31.58 26.28
CA ALA A 937 -29.40 -30.40 25.44
C ALA A 937 -29.38 -30.77 23.93
N ARG A 938 -28.83 -31.93 23.58
CA ARG A 938 -28.90 -32.49 22.22
C ARG A 938 -30.33 -32.79 21.79
N ARG A 939 -31.12 -33.42 22.66
CA ARG A 939 -32.55 -33.68 22.40
C ARG A 939 -33.36 -32.40 22.25
N ALA A 940 -33.11 -31.39 23.08
CA ALA A 940 -33.70 -30.07 22.94
C ALA A 940 -33.34 -29.39 21.60
N ALA A 941 -32.10 -29.58 21.11
CA ALA A 941 -31.67 -29.10 19.79
C ALA A 941 -32.29 -29.88 18.61
N GLN A 942 -32.65 -31.15 18.81
CA GLN A 942 -33.32 -32.02 17.84
C GLN A 942 -34.83 -31.79 17.75
N GLY A 943 -35.43 -31.12 18.75
CA GLY A 943 -36.86 -30.76 18.77
C GLY A 943 -37.74 -31.63 19.67
N ASP A 944 -37.16 -32.50 20.51
CA ASP A 944 -37.86 -33.43 21.43
C ASP A 944 -38.72 -32.75 22.53
N SER A 945 -38.86 -31.42 22.55
CA SER A 945 -39.46 -30.72 23.70
C SER A 945 -40.96 -30.42 23.51
N PRO A 946 -41.81 -30.72 24.52
CA PRO A 946 -43.17 -30.20 24.59
C PRO A 946 -43.25 -28.74 25.08
N SER A 947 -42.12 -28.12 25.44
CA SER A 947 -42.08 -26.74 25.91
C SER A 947 -42.09 -25.75 24.74
N PRO A 948 -42.80 -24.61 24.85
CA PRO A 948 -42.76 -23.58 23.82
C PRO A 948 -41.34 -23.00 23.67
N LEU A 949 -41.02 -22.53 22.46
CA LEU A 949 -39.79 -21.77 22.19
C LEU A 949 -39.68 -20.60 23.17
N VAL A 950 -38.63 -20.62 24.00
CA VAL A 950 -38.31 -19.55 24.94
C VAL A 950 -37.99 -18.26 24.15
N ASP A 951 -38.22 -17.10 24.76
CA ASP A 951 -37.70 -15.80 24.32
C ASP A 951 -36.16 -15.76 24.35
N THR A 952 -35.60 -16.43 23.35
CA THR A 952 -34.18 -16.52 23.06
C THR A 952 -33.71 -15.34 22.22
N TRP A 953 -32.49 -14.90 22.51
CA TRP A 953 -31.76 -13.88 21.77
C TRP A 953 -31.06 -14.48 20.55
N CYS A 954 -30.51 -13.64 19.66
CA CYS A 954 -29.61 -14.04 18.59
C CYS A 954 -28.21 -13.44 18.79
N ASN A 955 -27.16 -14.21 18.51
CA ASN A 955 -25.79 -13.74 18.70
C ASN A 955 -25.37 -12.77 17.58
N LYS A 956 -24.98 -11.55 17.95
CA LYS A 956 -24.47 -10.52 17.03
C LYS A 956 -23.44 -11.07 16.02
N ARG A 957 -22.47 -11.88 16.45
CA ARG A 957 -21.42 -12.42 15.56
C ARG A 957 -21.97 -13.44 14.56
N GLN A 958 -23.02 -14.18 14.90
CA GLN A 958 -23.67 -15.10 13.96
C GLN A 958 -24.47 -14.31 12.92
N LEU A 959 -25.22 -13.28 13.33
CA LEU A 959 -25.86 -12.33 12.40
C LEU A 959 -24.84 -11.65 11.47
N GLU A 960 -23.68 -11.23 11.98
CA GLU A 960 -22.58 -10.69 11.15
C GLU A 960 -22.06 -11.69 10.12
N ARG A 961 -22.04 -12.99 10.45
CA ARG A 961 -21.63 -14.08 9.53
C ARG A 961 -22.69 -14.38 8.48
N GLU A 962 -23.97 -14.43 8.85
CA GLU A 962 -25.08 -14.66 7.90
C GLU A 962 -25.19 -13.51 6.89
N ILE A 963 -25.20 -12.26 7.36
CA ILE A 963 -25.28 -11.07 6.49
C ILE A 963 -24.06 -11.02 5.57
N CYS A 964 -22.86 -11.40 6.04
CA CYS A 964 -21.67 -11.50 5.19
C CYS A 964 -21.80 -12.59 4.12
N ARG A 965 -22.27 -13.79 4.48
CA ARG A 965 -22.52 -14.89 3.52
C ARG A 965 -23.54 -14.49 2.46
N TRP A 966 -24.66 -13.87 2.84
CA TRP A 966 -25.68 -13.41 1.91
C TRP A 966 -25.15 -12.44 0.85
N TYR A 967 -24.30 -11.47 1.24
CA TYR A 967 -23.66 -10.57 0.26
C TYR A 967 -22.59 -11.28 -0.59
N GLN A 968 -21.84 -12.24 -0.03
CA GLN A 968 -20.86 -13.03 -0.80
C GLN A 968 -21.56 -13.91 -1.86
N ASP A 969 -22.68 -14.55 -1.52
CA ASP A 969 -23.47 -15.33 -2.46
C ASP A 969 -24.19 -14.44 -3.49
N THR A 970 -24.60 -13.22 -3.10
CA THR A 970 -25.15 -12.21 -4.01
C THR A 970 -24.11 -11.73 -5.03
N ALA A 971 -22.86 -11.51 -4.60
CA ALA A 971 -21.76 -11.16 -5.50
C ALA A 971 -21.54 -12.23 -6.58
N ARG A 972 -21.52 -13.51 -6.21
CA ARG A 972 -21.38 -14.63 -7.17
C ARG A 972 -22.53 -14.69 -8.20
N ARG A 973 -23.76 -14.33 -7.81
CA ARG A 973 -24.91 -14.26 -8.73
C ARG A 973 -24.77 -13.10 -9.74
N GLN A 974 -24.23 -11.96 -9.32
CA GLN A 974 -23.95 -10.83 -10.21
C GLN A 974 -22.82 -11.16 -11.20
N GLU A 975 -21.74 -11.80 -10.74
CA GLU A 975 -20.63 -12.21 -11.62
C GLU A 975 -21.09 -13.18 -12.72
N ARG A 976 -21.92 -14.18 -12.36
CA ARG A 976 -22.52 -15.14 -13.31
C ARG A 976 -23.50 -14.52 -14.33
N THR A 977 -23.96 -13.30 -14.12
CA THR A 977 -24.91 -12.61 -15.03
C THR A 977 -24.28 -11.49 -15.86
N LEU A 978 -23.03 -11.08 -15.58
CA LEU A 978 -22.35 -9.99 -16.27
C LEU A 978 -21.40 -10.43 -17.40
N ASP A 979 -20.69 -11.55 -17.24
CA ASP A 979 -19.61 -11.96 -18.18
C ASP A 979 -20.14 -12.75 -19.40
N GLY A 980 -21.35 -13.30 -19.36
CA GLY A 980 -21.96 -14.17 -20.39
C GLY A 980 -21.30 -15.54 -20.53
N THR A 981 -19.97 -15.61 -20.49
CA THR A 981 -19.23 -16.84 -20.21
C THR A 981 -19.34 -17.19 -18.74
N VAL A 982 -20.04 -18.28 -18.44
CA VAL A 982 -20.11 -18.89 -17.11
C VAL A 982 -18.69 -19.08 -16.56
N LEU A 983 -18.42 -18.61 -15.33
CA LEU A 983 -17.28 -19.09 -14.54
C LEU A 983 -17.41 -20.61 -14.45
N ASP A 984 -16.43 -21.34 -14.95
CA ASP A 984 -16.42 -22.80 -14.87
C ASP A 984 -16.60 -23.24 -13.40
N SER A 985 -17.31 -24.34 -13.15
CA SER A 985 -17.69 -24.75 -11.78
C SER A 985 -16.47 -24.90 -10.87
N THR A 986 -15.35 -25.23 -11.50
CA THR A 986 -13.99 -25.35 -10.98
C THR A 986 -13.46 -24.05 -10.34
N GLU A 987 -13.79 -22.88 -10.89
CA GLU A 987 -13.36 -21.57 -10.40
C GLU A 987 -14.14 -21.15 -9.14
N ASP A 988 -15.44 -21.44 -9.10
CA ASP A 988 -16.39 -21.08 -8.02
C ASP A 988 -15.99 -21.61 -6.63
N VAL A 989 -15.23 -22.71 -6.58
CA VAL A 989 -14.84 -23.37 -5.32
C VAL A 989 -13.83 -22.55 -4.51
N VAL A 990 -12.84 -21.92 -5.16
CA VAL A 990 -11.75 -21.22 -4.46
C VAL A 990 -12.24 -19.91 -3.83
N PHE A 991 -13.15 -19.23 -4.50
CA PHE A 991 -13.78 -17.97 -4.06
C PHE A 991 -14.61 -18.10 -2.76
N ARG A 992 -14.94 -19.32 -2.32
CA ARG A 992 -15.71 -19.57 -1.08
C ARG A 992 -14.90 -19.31 0.20
N SER A 993 -13.58 -19.29 0.13
CA SER A 993 -12.72 -19.46 1.32
C SER A 993 -12.05 -18.19 1.87
N HIS A 994 -12.29 -17.01 1.27
CA HIS A 994 -11.38 -15.85 1.39
C HIS A 994 -9.93 -16.26 1.07
N LEU A 995 -8.92 -15.52 1.52
CA LEU A 995 -7.51 -15.91 1.35
C LEU A 995 -7.08 -17.16 2.17
N ARG A 996 -8.00 -17.94 2.79
CA ARG A 996 -7.64 -19.18 3.50
C ARG A 996 -6.97 -20.19 2.57
N TRP A 997 -7.41 -20.28 1.30
CA TRP A 997 -6.81 -21.17 0.30
C TRP A 997 -5.31 -20.92 0.10
N THR A 998 -4.84 -19.68 0.31
CA THR A 998 -3.42 -19.32 0.17
C THR A 998 -2.53 -19.90 1.26
N ARG A 999 -3.07 -20.23 2.45
CA ARG A 999 -2.29 -20.67 3.62
C ARG A 999 -1.57 -22.01 3.42
N ALA A 1000 -2.06 -22.85 2.51
CA ALA A 1000 -1.45 -24.14 2.19
C ALA A 1000 -0.31 -24.03 1.16
N LEU A 1001 -0.03 -22.84 0.63
CA LEU A 1001 0.92 -22.64 -0.47
C LEU A 1001 2.26 -22.10 0.06
N PRO A 1002 3.40 -22.69 -0.33
CA PRO A 1002 4.69 -22.48 0.36
C PRO A 1002 5.38 -21.14 0.04
N SER A 1003 4.79 -20.28 -0.78
CA SER A 1003 5.34 -18.96 -1.11
C SER A 1003 4.35 -18.08 -1.86
N ARG A 1004 4.58 -16.76 -1.84
CA ARG A 1004 3.86 -15.81 -2.69
C ARG A 1004 3.92 -16.15 -4.19
N TYR A 1005 5.01 -16.75 -4.68
CA TYR A 1005 5.11 -17.19 -6.07
C TYR A 1005 4.10 -18.30 -6.39
N ALA A 1006 4.00 -19.30 -5.50
CA ALA A 1006 3.01 -20.36 -5.60
C ALA A 1006 1.58 -19.81 -5.59
N VAL A 1007 1.27 -18.87 -4.68
CA VAL A 1007 -0.04 -18.22 -4.64
C VAL A 1007 -0.33 -17.43 -5.93
N ALA A 1008 0.64 -16.66 -6.43
CA ALA A 1008 0.45 -15.83 -7.63
C ALA A 1008 0.18 -16.68 -8.88
N LEU A 1009 0.93 -17.77 -9.09
CA LEU A 1009 0.67 -18.69 -10.20
C LEU A 1009 -0.72 -19.33 -10.10
N VAL A 1010 -1.11 -19.80 -8.91
CA VAL A 1010 -2.44 -20.39 -8.68
C VAL A 1010 -3.56 -19.34 -8.86
N ALA A 1011 -3.38 -18.11 -8.38
CA ALA A 1011 -4.35 -17.01 -8.58
C ALA A 1011 -4.52 -16.64 -10.05
N GLN A 1012 -3.41 -16.49 -10.79
CA GLN A 1012 -3.41 -16.24 -12.24
C GLN A 1012 -4.11 -17.39 -12.98
N PHE A 1013 -3.81 -18.64 -12.62
CA PHE A 1013 -4.38 -19.84 -13.24
C PHE A 1013 -5.89 -19.95 -13.00
N LEU A 1014 -6.35 -19.78 -11.77
CA LEU A 1014 -7.77 -19.93 -11.43
C LEU A 1014 -8.64 -18.77 -11.93
N THR A 1015 -8.11 -17.55 -12.03
CA THR A 1015 -8.87 -16.41 -12.60
C THR A 1015 -8.95 -16.43 -14.13
N GLY A 1016 -8.34 -17.40 -14.81
CA GLY A 1016 -8.23 -17.45 -16.28
C GLY A 1016 -7.18 -16.51 -16.87
N HIS A 1017 -6.47 -15.75 -16.04
CA HIS A 1017 -5.44 -14.78 -16.44
C HIS A 1017 -4.02 -15.32 -16.23
N TYR A 1018 -3.76 -16.49 -16.82
CA TYR A 1018 -2.46 -17.16 -16.83
C TYR A 1018 -1.88 -17.14 -18.25
N PRO A 1019 -0.57 -16.91 -18.44
CA PRO A 1019 0.01 -16.56 -19.75
C PRO A 1019 0.21 -17.75 -20.71
N THR A 1020 -0.76 -18.66 -20.85
CA THR A 1020 -0.72 -19.72 -21.88
C THR A 1020 -0.70 -19.12 -23.29
N ARG A 1021 -0.33 -19.87 -24.34
CA ARG A 1021 -0.28 -19.30 -25.69
C ARG A 1021 -1.64 -18.85 -26.21
N VAL A 1022 -2.73 -19.56 -25.90
CA VAL A 1022 -4.10 -19.08 -26.19
C VAL A 1022 -4.34 -17.71 -25.54
N TYR A 1023 -3.86 -17.52 -24.30
CA TYR A 1023 -3.98 -16.24 -23.61
C TYR A 1023 -3.08 -15.15 -24.22
N LEU A 1024 -1.82 -15.45 -24.53
CA LEU A 1024 -0.85 -14.51 -25.10
C LEU A 1024 -1.20 -14.11 -26.55
N ALA A 1025 -1.81 -15.00 -27.33
CA ALA A 1025 -2.23 -14.74 -28.71
C ALA A 1025 -3.30 -13.64 -28.77
N ARG A 1026 -4.21 -13.57 -27.77
CA ARG A 1026 -5.19 -12.46 -27.62
C ARG A 1026 -4.53 -11.08 -27.52
N PHE A 1027 -3.27 -11.01 -27.09
CA PHE A 1027 -2.48 -9.79 -26.98
C PHE A 1027 -1.42 -9.64 -28.08
N ARG A 1028 -1.38 -10.56 -29.07
CA ARG A 1028 -0.37 -10.64 -30.14
C ARG A 1028 1.08 -10.80 -29.64
N LEU A 1029 1.27 -11.53 -28.53
CA LEU A 1029 2.59 -11.80 -27.93
C LEU A 1029 3.15 -13.21 -28.23
N THR A 1030 2.47 -13.97 -29.08
CA THR A 1030 2.91 -15.26 -29.64
C THR A 1030 2.27 -15.43 -31.01
N ASP A 1031 3.02 -15.97 -31.96
CA ASP A 1031 2.59 -16.12 -33.36
C ASP A 1031 1.57 -17.27 -33.55
N SER A 1032 1.47 -18.15 -32.55
CA SER A 1032 0.54 -19.29 -32.51
C SER A 1032 -0.07 -19.48 -31.12
N PRO A 1033 -1.38 -19.79 -31.02
CA PRO A 1033 -2.04 -20.20 -29.77
C PRO A 1033 -1.86 -21.69 -29.44
N PHE A 1034 -1.29 -22.49 -30.35
CA PHE A 1034 -1.18 -23.94 -30.22
C PHE A 1034 0.10 -24.37 -29.48
N CYS A 1035 0.05 -25.53 -28.83
CA CYS A 1035 1.19 -26.14 -28.14
C CYS A 1035 2.19 -26.73 -29.14
N ASP A 1036 3.48 -26.39 -28.98
CA ASP A 1036 4.58 -26.81 -29.89
C ASP A 1036 4.77 -28.33 -30.00
N GLU A 1037 4.30 -29.09 -29.00
CA GLU A 1037 4.67 -30.50 -28.80
C GLU A 1037 3.54 -31.49 -29.16
N CYS A 1038 2.31 -30.99 -29.34
CA CYS A 1038 1.13 -31.82 -29.63
C CYS A 1038 0.06 -31.14 -30.52
N GLY A 1039 0.26 -29.88 -30.93
CA GLY A 1039 -0.66 -29.18 -31.85
C GLY A 1039 -1.99 -28.72 -31.26
N CYS A 1040 -2.40 -29.21 -30.08
CA CYS A 1040 -3.62 -28.76 -29.40
C CYS A 1040 -3.54 -27.28 -28.97
N PRO A 1041 -4.68 -26.56 -28.83
CA PRO A 1041 -4.69 -25.21 -28.25
C PRO A 1041 -4.12 -25.21 -26.83
N ASP A 1042 -3.10 -24.38 -26.57
CA ASP A 1042 -2.48 -24.26 -25.24
C ASP A 1042 -3.38 -23.44 -24.30
N SER A 1043 -4.40 -24.11 -23.79
CA SER A 1043 -5.35 -23.63 -22.78
C SER A 1043 -4.97 -24.12 -21.37
N ARG A 1044 -5.63 -23.60 -20.33
CA ARG A 1044 -5.44 -24.08 -18.95
C ARG A 1044 -5.79 -25.57 -18.80
N ALA A 1045 -6.91 -26.00 -19.38
CA ALA A 1045 -7.36 -27.39 -19.35
C ALA A 1045 -6.34 -28.29 -20.07
N HIS A 1046 -5.92 -27.88 -21.28
CA HIS A 1046 -4.88 -28.59 -22.03
C HIS A 1046 -3.60 -28.75 -21.21
N LEU A 1047 -3.06 -27.65 -20.66
CA LEU A 1047 -1.84 -27.64 -19.86
C LEU A 1047 -1.93 -28.61 -18.66
N LEU A 1048 -3.08 -28.63 -17.99
CA LEU A 1048 -3.31 -29.37 -16.74
C LEU A 1048 -3.69 -30.84 -16.93
N LEU A 1049 -4.42 -31.19 -17.98
CA LEU A 1049 -5.01 -32.52 -18.16
C LEU A 1049 -4.36 -33.27 -19.33
N ASP A 1050 -4.34 -32.65 -20.51
CA ASP A 1050 -4.13 -33.36 -21.78
C ASP A 1050 -2.68 -33.29 -22.29
N CYS A 1051 -1.93 -32.25 -21.93
CA CYS A 1051 -0.64 -31.94 -22.55
C CYS A 1051 0.38 -33.07 -22.33
N THR A 1052 0.75 -33.76 -23.42
CA THR A 1052 1.64 -34.94 -23.43
C THR A 1052 2.98 -34.64 -22.78
N ARG A 1053 3.57 -33.49 -23.12
CA ARG A 1053 4.77 -32.88 -22.53
C ARG A 1053 4.87 -32.96 -21.00
N PHE A 1054 3.73 -32.92 -20.32
CA PHE A 1054 3.66 -32.85 -18.86
C PHE A 1054 3.06 -34.12 -18.22
N SER A 1055 2.83 -35.21 -18.97
CA SER A 1055 2.31 -36.49 -18.42
C SER A 1055 3.15 -37.00 -17.25
N TYR A 1056 4.47 -37.15 -17.47
CA TYR A 1056 5.44 -37.55 -16.45
C TYR A 1056 5.41 -36.66 -15.19
N LEU A 1057 5.13 -35.36 -15.35
CA LEU A 1057 5.02 -34.44 -14.21
C LEU A 1057 3.73 -34.68 -13.43
N ARG A 1058 2.61 -35.00 -14.10
CA ARG A 1058 1.34 -35.37 -13.45
C ARG A 1058 1.46 -36.71 -12.74
N GLU A 1059 2.05 -37.71 -13.38
CA GLU A 1059 2.36 -39.03 -12.81
C GLU A 1059 3.24 -38.90 -11.56
N SER A 1060 4.37 -38.20 -11.65
CA SER A 1060 5.32 -37.99 -10.55
C SER A 1060 4.68 -37.26 -9.35
N LEU A 1061 3.92 -36.19 -9.58
CA LEU A 1061 3.23 -35.47 -8.51
C LEU A 1061 2.07 -36.30 -7.90
N THR A 1062 1.54 -37.28 -8.62
CA THR A 1062 0.46 -38.16 -8.13
C THR A 1062 0.99 -39.35 -7.35
N SER A 1063 2.19 -39.87 -7.68
CA SER A 1063 2.91 -40.78 -6.80
C SER A 1063 3.19 -40.10 -5.45
N TRP A 1064 3.79 -38.90 -5.47
CA TRP A 1064 4.02 -38.09 -4.28
C TRP A 1064 2.74 -37.84 -3.45
N LEU A 1065 1.61 -37.55 -4.11
CA LEU A 1065 0.33 -37.36 -3.41
C LEU A 1065 -0.15 -38.65 -2.73
N ARG A 1066 -0.06 -39.81 -3.41
CA ARG A 1066 -0.41 -41.13 -2.83
C ARG A 1066 0.49 -41.50 -1.65
N GLU A 1067 1.78 -41.22 -1.77
CA GLU A 1067 2.76 -41.45 -0.71
C GLU A 1067 2.42 -40.62 0.56
N GLU A 1068 2.23 -39.30 0.43
CA GLU A 1068 1.89 -38.41 1.56
C GLU A 1068 0.50 -38.71 2.15
N TRP A 1069 -0.48 -39.10 1.32
CA TRP A 1069 -1.82 -39.52 1.77
C TRP A 1069 -1.72 -40.77 2.63
N SER A 1070 -1.11 -41.85 2.10
CA SER A 1070 -0.96 -43.13 2.80
C SER A 1070 -0.15 -43.05 4.10
N GLY A 1071 0.77 -42.08 4.19
CA GLY A 1071 1.52 -41.78 5.41
C GLY A 1071 0.72 -41.11 6.53
N ARG A 1072 -0.49 -40.58 6.26
CA ARG A 1072 -1.27 -39.78 7.23
C ARG A 1072 -2.71 -40.27 7.47
N THR A 1073 -3.40 -40.84 6.49
CA THR A 1073 -4.82 -41.21 6.60
C THR A 1073 -5.11 -42.65 7.05
N ARG A 1074 -4.23 -43.26 7.87
CA ARG A 1074 -4.37 -44.66 8.36
C ARG A 1074 -5.67 -44.99 9.13
N GLN A 1075 -6.53 -44.02 9.42
CA GLN A 1075 -7.82 -44.22 10.10
C GLN A 1075 -9.06 -43.98 9.21
N ALA A 1076 -8.90 -43.61 7.94
CA ALA A 1076 -10.01 -43.44 6.99
C ALA A 1076 -9.75 -44.21 5.70
N GLY A 1077 -10.69 -45.07 5.30
CA GLY A 1077 -10.59 -45.92 4.10
C GLY A 1077 -10.72 -45.19 2.76
N GLU A 1078 -10.39 -43.91 2.71
CA GLU A 1078 -10.57 -43.05 1.52
C GLU A 1078 -9.44 -43.27 0.50
N ALA A 1079 -9.82 -43.67 -0.71
CA ALA A 1079 -8.91 -43.76 -1.84
C ALA A 1079 -8.27 -42.40 -2.14
N CYS A 1080 -6.98 -42.38 -2.48
CA CYS A 1080 -6.27 -41.14 -2.83
C CYS A 1080 -6.91 -40.48 -4.07
N PRO A 1081 -7.36 -39.21 -3.98
CA PRO A 1081 -8.02 -38.52 -5.09
C PRO A 1081 -7.16 -38.37 -6.36
N GLY A 1082 -7.83 -38.25 -7.51
CA GLY A 1082 -7.21 -37.88 -8.78
C GLY A 1082 -6.86 -36.39 -8.87
N TRP A 1083 -6.23 -35.97 -9.97
CA TRP A 1083 -5.91 -34.55 -10.26
C TRP A 1083 -7.09 -33.78 -10.88
N GLU A 1084 -8.32 -34.16 -10.54
CA GLU A 1084 -9.54 -33.53 -11.05
C GLU A 1084 -9.72 -32.13 -10.47
N TRP A 1085 -10.37 -31.24 -11.24
CA TRP A 1085 -10.51 -29.84 -10.87
C TRP A 1085 -11.11 -29.63 -9.48
N ASP A 1086 -12.19 -30.34 -9.13
CA ASP A 1086 -12.85 -30.18 -7.82
C ASP A 1086 -11.93 -30.56 -6.65
N PHE A 1087 -11.05 -31.56 -6.83
CA PHE A 1087 -10.01 -31.86 -5.84
C PHE A 1087 -8.94 -30.77 -5.79
N LEU A 1088 -8.47 -30.31 -6.96
CA LEU A 1088 -7.44 -29.28 -7.10
C LEU A 1088 -7.88 -27.90 -6.57
N THR A 1089 -9.18 -27.60 -6.61
CA THR A 1089 -9.74 -26.30 -6.19
C THR A 1089 -10.41 -26.36 -4.83
N GLY A 1090 -10.98 -27.49 -4.41
CA GLY A 1090 -11.58 -27.69 -3.09
C GLY A 1090 -10.55 -27.92 -1.97
N SER A 1091 -9.61 -28.85 -2.17
CA SER A 1091 -8.74 -29.34 -1.09
C SER A 1091 -7.45 -28.52 -0.91
N SER A 1092 -6.86 -28.54 0.30
CA SER A 1092 -5.53 -27.97 0.54
C SER A 1092 -4.44 -28.73 -0.22
N TRP A 1093 -4.52 -30.06 -0.25
CA TRP A 1093 -3.59 -30.94 -0.96
C TRP A 1093 -3.60 -30.72 -2.48
N GLY A 1094 -4.79 -30.62 -3.09
CA GLY A 1094 -4.95 -30.34 -4.50
C GLY A 1094 -4.41 -28.96 -4.91
N ARG A 1095 -4.65 -27.92 -4.09
CA ARG A 1095 -4.04 -26.59 -4.32
C ARG A 1095 -2.52 -26.62 -4.18
N LEU A 1096 -1.97 -27.41 -3.24
CA LEU A 1096 -0.53 -27.62 -3.11
C LEU A 1096 0.05 -28.37 -4.31
N TRP A 1097 -0.59 -29.44 -4.79
CA TRP A 1097 -0.25 -30.19 -6.01
C TRP A 1097 -0.23 -29.24 -7.23
N LEU A 1098 -1.30 -28.46 -7.42
CA LEU A 1098 -1.42 -27.48 -8.52
C LEU A 1098 -0.29 -26.45 -8.45
N SER A 1099 0.05 -25.96 -7.25
CA SER A 1099 1.16 -25.02 -7.10
C SER A 1099 2.52 -25.62 -7.43
N ARG A 1100 2.76 -26.91 -7.12
CA ARG A 1100 3.98 -27.63 -7.52
C ARG A 1100 4.04 -27.81 -9.04
N PHE A 1101 2.92 -28.21 -9.65
CA PHE A 1101 2.78 -28.35 -11.11
C PHE A 1101 3.07 -27.02 -11.85
N LEU A 1102 2.42 -25.92 -11.45
CA LEU A 1102 2.61 -24.61 -12.05
C LEU A 1102 4.03 -24.05 -11.83
N CYS A 1103 4.64 -24.30 -10.66
CA CYS A 1103 6.03 -23.90 -10.41
C CYS A 1103 7.02 -24.64 -11.31
N GLU A 1104 6.81 -25.94 -11.55
CA GLU A 1104 7.74 -26.79 -12.30
C GLU A 1104 7.58 -26.64 -13.82
N THR A 1105 6.35 -26.50 -14.32
CA THR A 1105 6.08 -26.11 -15.72
C THR A 1105 6.72 -24.76 -16.08
N ARG A 1106 6.62 -23.74 -15.20
CA ARG A 1106 7.35 -22.46 -15.35
C ARG A 1106 8.87 -22.65 -15.39
N ARG A 1107 9.46 -23.37 -14.42
CA ARG A 1107 10.93 -23.58 -14.33
C ARG A 1107 11.53 -24.19 -15.59
N ARG A 1108 10.81 -25.12 -16.23
CA ARG A 1108 11.24 -25.80 -17.46
C ARG A 1108 11.13 -24.93 -18.72
N HIS A 1109 10.67 -23.68 -18.61
CA HIS A 1109 10.27 -22.87 -19.77
C HIS A 1109 10.77 -21.41 -19.69
N ARG A 1110 12.09 -21.21 -19.84
CA ARG A 1110 12.79 -19.91 -19.66
C ARG A 1110 12.24 -18.71 -20.45
N ARG A 1111 11.49 -18.89 -21.55
CA ARG A 1111 10.87 -17.80 -22.32
C ARG A 1111 9.74 -17.05 -21.58
N TRP A 1112 9.16 -17.65 -20.53
CA TRP A 1112 7.86 -17.21 -20.02
C TRP A 1112 7.93 -16.01 -19.07
N ASP A 1113 9.01 -15.89 -18.30
CA ASP A 1113 9.25 -14.71 -17.46
C ASP A 1113 9.53 -13.47 -18.32
N ASP A 1114 10.19 -13.62 -19.48
CA ASP A 1114 10.39 -12.56 -20.46
C ASP A 1114 9.07 -12.16 -21.16
N LEU A 1115 8.18 -13.11 -21.45
CA LEU A 1115 6.85 -12.84 -22.01
C LEU A 1115 5.93 -12.13 -21.02
N GLU A 1116 5.85 -12.58 -19.75
CA GLU A 1116 5.10 -11.89 -18.70
C GLU A 1116 5.65 -10.48 -18.43
N ALA A 1117 6.97 -10.32 -18.39
CA ALA A 1117 7.61 -9.00 -18.29
C ALA A 1117 7.34 -8.11 -19.51
N THR A 1118 7.12 -8.67 -20.70
CA THR A 1118 6.75 -7.92 -21.90
C THR A 1118 5.28 -7.51 -21.87
N LEU A 1119 4.37 -8.43 -21.52
CA LEU A 1119 2.95 -8.17 -21.29
C LEU A 1119 2.73 -7.04 -20.26
N HIS A 1120 3.47 -7.06 -19.13
CA HIS A 1120 3.43 -5.98 -18.15
C HIS A 1120 3.96 -4.64 -18.70
N ARG A 1121 5.04 -4.64 -19.51
CA ARG A 1121 5.63 -3.42 -20.09
C ARG A 1121 4.73 -2.77 -21.14
N GLU A 1122 4.12 -3.55 -22.03
CA GLU A 1122 3.17 -3.03 -23.01
C GLU A 1122 1.93 -2.43 -22.33
N GLN A 1123 1.43 -3.09 -21.28
CA GLN A 1123 0.30 -2.56 -20.49
C GLN A 1123 0.65 -1.26 -19.76
N GLU A 1124 1.91 -1.06 -19.34
CA GLU A 1124 2.37 0.23 -18.81
C GLU A 1124 2.50 1.32 -19.89
N GLY A 1125 2.81 0.95 -21.14
CA GLY A 1125 2.71 1.85 -22.29
C GLY A 1125 1.26 2.25 -22.61
N ARG A 1126 0.35 1.28 -22.79
CA ARG A 1126 -1.06 1.55 -23.12
C ARG A 1126 -1.79 2.31 -22.00
N ALA A 1127 -1.49 2.03 -20.73
CA ALA A 1127 -2.05 2.77 -19.58
C ALA A 1127 -1.42 4.17 -19.35
N ALA A 1128 -0.40 4.55 -20.12
CA ALA A 1128 0.09 5.92 -20.23
C ALA A 1128 -0.59 6.66 -21.39
N LEU A 1129 -0.79 5.99 -22.53
CA LEU A 1129 -1.53 6.54 -23.69
C LEU A 1129 -3.00 6.84 -23.35
N GLY A 1130 -3.69 5.93 -22.64
CA GLY A 1130 -5.07 6.11 -22.17
C GLY A 1130 -5.27 7.20 -21.10
N ARG A 1131 -4.27 8.07 -20.85
CA ARG A 1131 -4.41 9.30 -20.06
C ARG A 1131 -4.41 10.58 -20.91
N ALA A 1132 -4.18 10.46 -22.21
CA ALA A 1132 -4.14 11.61 -23.13
C ALA A 1132 -5.48 11.88 -23.84
N GLY A 1133 -6.42 10.92 -23.82
CA GLY A 1133 -7.75 11.04 -24.42
C GLY A 1133 -8.88 10.98 -23.39
N ALA A 1134 -8.75 11.75 -22.30
CA ALA A 1134 -9.74 11.81 -21.22
C ALA A 1134 -9.77 13.22 -20.59
N VAL A 1135 -9.82 14.23 -21.46
CA VAL A 1135 -10.03 15.65 -21.18
C VAL A 1135 -10.92 16.17 -22.31
N ASP A 1136 -11.92 16.98 -21.96
CA ASP A 1136 -12.84 17.73 -22.84
C ASP A 1136 -13.64 16.91 -23.89
N VAL A 1137 -14.75 16.32 -23.42
CA VAL A 1137 -16.04 16.34 -24.14
C VAL A 1137 -17.13 16.58 -23.08
N ASP A 1138 -17.65 17.80 -23.02
CA ASP A 1138 -18.82 18.22 -22.22
C ASP A 1138 -19.61 19.23 -23.08
N ALA A 1139 -20.93 19.06 -23.13
CA ALA A 1139 -21.92 19.96 -23.76
C ALA A 1139 -21.74 20.35 -25.25
N GLU A 1140 -22.52 19.72 -26.12
CA GLU A 1140 -23.50 20.44 -26.93
C GLU A 1140 -24.75 19.54 -27.08
N GLU A 1141 -25.90 20.01 -26.57
CA GLU A 1141 -27.23 19.47 -26.84
C GLU A 1141 -27.89 20.44 -27.83
N ASP A 1142 -28.33 19.96 -28.99
CA ASP A 1142 -29.25 20.69 -29.87
C ASP A 1142 -30.09 19.66 -30.67
N GLU A 1143 -31.23 20.09 -31.19
CA GLU A 1143 -32.36 19.22 -31.53
C GLU A 1143 -32.52 18.86 -33.02
N ASP A 1144 -33.25 17.75 -33.24
CA ASP A 1144 -34.24 17.54 -34.32
C ASP A 1144 -33.85 16.94 -35.70
N SER A 1145 -34.87 16.37 -36.35
CA SER A 1145 -35.02 15.98 -37.78
C SER A 1145 -34.29 14.75 -38.36
N SER A 1146 -35.06 13.66 -38.48
CA SER A 1146 -35.39 12.87 -39.71
C SER A 1146 -34.35 12.23 -40.66
N GLU A 1147 -34.76 11.04 -41.14
CA GLU A 1147 -34.52 10.43 -42.48
C GLU A 1147 -33.18 9.71 -42.83
N ASP A 1148 -33.30 8.38 -42.89
CA ASP A 1148 -33.00 7.48 -44.03
C ASP A 1148 -31.59 6.97 -44.45
N GLU A 1149 -31.62 5.66 -44.79
CA GLU A 1149 -30.87 4.85 -45.78
C GLU A 1149 -29.32 4.80 -45.86
N ASP A 1150 -28.80 3.61 -45.48
CA ASP A 1150 -27.85 2.75 -46.22
C ASP A 1150 -26.37 3.15 -46.52
N VAL A 1151 -25.68 2.18 -47.16
CA VAL A 1151 -24.34 2.18 -47.80
C VAL A 1151 -23.09 1.83 -46.95
N GLU A 1152 -22.77 0.53 -47.04
CA GLU A 1152 -21.49 -0.17 -47.26
C GLU A 1152 -20.09 0.53 -47.24
N GLU A 1153 -19.11 -0.30 -46.83
CA GLU A 1153 -17.67 -0.37 -47.18
C GLU A 1153 -16.74 0.89 -47.18
N ALA A 1154 -15.81 0.91 -46.20
CA ALA A 1154 -14.39 1.27 -46.38
C ALA A 1154 -13.48 0.69 -45.27
#